data_AF-A0A1R0FB40-F1
#
_entry.id   AF-A0A1R0FB40-F1
#
_cell.length_a   1.000
_cell.length_b   1.000
_cell.length_c   1.000
_cell.angle_alpha   90.00
_cell.angle_beta   90.00
_cell.angle_gamma   90.00
#
_symmetry.space_group_name_H-M   'P 1'
#
loop_
_entity.id
_entity.type
_entity.pdbx_description
1 polymer ?
#
loop_
_entity_poly.entity_id
_entity_poly.type
_entity_poly.pdbx_seq_one_letter_code
_entity_poly.pdbx_strand_id
1 'polypeptide(L)'
;MALDSDSKKTLRQKVEDADLALSLKQRAKNDTSWAEAQIELSEALLALADAEENEDDALTHYSEAASGFEKALQVFTRKSNFTRWGGIVVSYVRCLRNYSLREGGEIAVLRLKRGLSLLDQVYKALPKKKGAFDRALILTEKGHVYRALSDIDLARPRAERLKLAMAAFDEAIAILREKENFHYWSLAVSASALVAAELARIESAEKVRGYLELAIERFETALVFFSGDDAPQDLSYVYFEMGRTLMQLATINSPANVDLLEKTLIAFDKASDALNEDSGTQALFRLQSETALALSLLAQQKDRENAIVLLEKSASLYRSNIALIKDQNEALGLAIAYGNLGKDLTQLANLAASPSVELEKRYEAISALRNAIGKEIKLARPLDWLSFFIELGAALQAAANVEVPEKRGQLLREAVKFYNEVLETIKGQKNDKLVNRILQWRALARARLGEDEKSRQGLIWLKQAELDFRLAISKLDLEKDKSDLFRLYSNLSHVLYSMARRKDSEIPVDLLKSANIAVETAFQLVSDGASNNDDEKLEARSHQALILWRLGSFGGVLDAFEKSQAIYEELLVSPLMESKQGKLANIKINYALMLKDRAQKLPATQARPLLEKASKLIGELKEQAHDNNDKKALVRYDEVLTDIKSSSDALAKKRFFNFWPFSRK
;
A
#
# COMPACT_ATOMS: atom_id res chain seq x y z
N MET A 1 -28.61 4.71 8.17
CA MET A 1 -28.48 4.06 9.50
C MET A 1 -29.58 3.02 9.55
N ALA A 2 -29.24 1.76 9.79
CA ALA A 2 -30.22 0.68 9.89
C ALA A 2 -30.67 0.60 11.35
N LEU A 3 -31.75 1.28 11.71
CA LEU A 3 -32.38 1.07 13.01
C LEU A 3 -33.08 -0.30 12.99
N ASP A 4 -33.03 -1.03 14.10
CA ASP A 4 -33.86 -2.22 14.31
C ASP A 4 -35.35 -1.96 13.98
N SER A 5 -36.03 -3.02 13.54
CA SER A 5 -37.48 -3.12 13.39
C SER A 5 -38.25 -2.38 14.49
N ASP A 6 -37.89 -2.50 15.77
CA ASP A 6 -38.64 -1.85 16.85
C ASP A 6 -38.40 -0.33 16.93
N SER A 7 -37.20 0.16 16.63
CA SER A 7 -36.91 1.60 16.54
C SER A 7 -37.61 2.26 15.34
N LYS A 8 -37.58 1.60 14.18
CA LYS A 8 -38.31 2.07 12.98
C LYS A 8 -39.82 2.00 13.18
N LYS A 9 -40.33 0.97 13.84
CA LYS A 9 -41.74 0.85 14.24
C LYS A 9 -42.14 1.98 15.19
N THR A 10 -41.26 2.35 16.12
CA THR A 10 -41.49 3.50 17.00
C THR A 10 -41.55 4.81 16.22
N LEU A 11 -40.69 5.02 15.22
CA LEU A 11 -40.75 6.20 14.34
C LEU A 11 -42.03 6.22 13.50
N ARG A 12 -42.46 5.07 12.97
CA ARG A 12 -43.75 4.95 12.25
C ARG A 12 -44.94 5.27 13.15
N GLN A 13 -44.95 4.75 14.38
CA GLN A 13 -45.99 5.09 15.36
C GLN A 13 -46.02 6.59 15.64
N LYS A 14 -44.87 7.24 15.80
CA LYS A 14 -44.80 8.70 15.97
C LYS A 14 -45.39 9.46 14.80
N VAL A 15 -45.15 9.01 13.56
CA VAL A 15 -45.75 9.61 12.36
C VAL A 15 -47.27 9.42 12.36
N GLU A 16 -47.76 8.22 12.68
CA GLU A 16 -49.20 7.92 12.78
C GLU A 16 -49.89 8.78 13.85
N ASP A 17 -49.29 8.90 15.04
CA ASP A 17 -49.82 9.70 16.14
C ASP A 17 -49.85 11.20 15.77
N ALA A 18 -48.81 11.70 15.10
CA ALA A 18 -48.73 13.08 14.65
C ALA A 18 -49.72 13.38 13.52
N ASP A 19 -49.92 12.44 12.58
CA ASP A 19 -50.91 12.56 11.51
C ASP A 19 -52.34 12.56 12.06
N LEU A 20 -52.62 11.68 13.03
CA LEU A 20 -53.90 11.67 13.75
C LEU A 20 -54.12 13.00 14.48
N ALA A 21 -53.12 13.52 15.20
CA ALA A 21 -53.21 14.80 15.88
C ALA A 21 -53.49 15.95 14.90
N LEU A 22 -52.86 15.94 13.72
CA LEU A 22 -53.11 16.89 12.66
C LEU A 22 -54.53 16.78 12.09
N SER A 23 -55.05 15.57 11.89
CA SER A 23 -56.40 15.33 11.36
C SER A 23 -57.52 15.92 12.24
N LEU A 24 -57.26 16.04 13.54
CA LEU A 24 -58.18 16.64 14.52
C LEU A 24 -58.15 18.18 14.51
N LYS A 25 -57.23 18.80 13.77
CA LYS A 25 -57.11 20.26 13.64
C LYS A 25 -57.65 20.75 12.30
N GLN A 26 -58.41 21.84 12.30
CA GLN A 26 -58.95 22.42 11.07
C GLN A 26 -58.02 23.51 10.52
N ARG A 27 -57.81 23.53 9.20
CA ARG A 27 -57.05 24.61 8.55
C ARG A 27 -57.88 25.89 8.48
N ALA A 28 -57.66 26.80 9.42
CA ALA A 28 -58.17 28.18 9.35
C ALA A 28 -57.03 29.19 9.12
N LYS A 29 -57.36 30.35 8.53
CA LYS A 29 -56.40 31.44 8.34
C LYS A 29 -55.94 31.95 9.72
N ASN A 30 -54.66 31.77 10.03
CA ASN A 30 -54.00 32.07 11.32
C ASN A 30 -54.22 31.06 12.46
N ASP A 31 -54.64 29.81 12.19
CA ASP A 31 -54.65 28.79 13.23
C ASP A 31 -53.23 28.28 13.53
N THR A 32 -52.68 28.72 14.67
CA THR A 32 -51.36 28.29 15.14
C THR A 32 -51.36 26.82 15.57
N SER A 33 -52.47 26.29 16.08
CA SER A 33 -52.54 24.89 16.55
C SER A 33 -52.44 23.91 15.39
N TRP A 34 -53.07 24.24 14.27
CA TRP A 34 -52.93 23.47 13.03
C TRP A 34 -51.49 23.54 12.48
N ALA A 35 -50.85 24.72 12.52
CA ALA A 35 -49.48 24.88 12.07
C ALA A 35 -48.46 24.16 12.98
N GLU A 36 -48.71 24.08 14.29
CA GLU A 36 -47.89 23.29 15.21
C GLU A 36 -47.99 21.78 14.92
N ALA A 37 -49.20 21.26 14.68
CA ALA A 37 -49.38 19.87 14.30
C ALA A 37 -48.68 19.52 12.97
N GLN A 38 -48.62 20.46 12.02
CA GLN A 38 -47.82 20.29 10.79
C GLN A 38 -46.33 20.16 11.09
N ILE A 39 -45.80 20.92 12.06
CA ILE A 39 -44.39 20.86 12.45
C ILE A 39 -44.08 19.51 13.10
N GLU A 40 -44.91 19.06 14.04
CA GLU A 40 -44.74 17.77 14.72
C GLU A 40 -44.72 16.60 13.73
N LEU A 41 -45.67 16.58 12.78
CA LEU A 41 -45.68 15.58 11.71
C LEU A 41 -44.43 15.67 10.83
N SER A 42 -44.01 16.89 10.48
CA SER A 42 -42.81 17.09 9.62
C SER A 42 -41.52 16.65 10.31
N GLU A 43 -41.39 16.87 11.62
CA GLU A 43 -40.25 16.41 12.41
C GLU A 43 -40.24 14.88 12.56
N ALA A 44 -41.42 14.26 12.77
CA ALA A 44 -41.55 12.81 12.80
C ALA A 44 -41.22 12.17 11.44
N LEU A 45 -41.72 12.74 10.35
CA LEU A 45 -41.42 12.30 8.98
C LEU A 45 -39.95 12.47 8.63
N LEU A 46 -39.32 13.58 9.05
CA LEU A 46 -37.87 13.78 8.87
C LEU A 46 -37.06 12.68 9.57
N ALA A 47 -37.37 12.39 10.84
CA ALA A 47 -36.68 11.34 11.58
C ALA A 47 -36.90 9.95 10.96
N LEU A 48 -38.11 9.66 10.46
CA LEU A 48 -38.39 8.43 9.73
C LEU A 48 -37.63 8.36 8.41
N ALA A 49 -37.57 9.47 7.65
CA ALA A 49 -36.84 9.56 6.39
C ALA A 49 -35.32 9.38 6.56
N ASP A 50 -34.75 9.90 7.65
CA ASP A 50 -33.33 9.71 7.98
C ASP A 50 -33.00 8.23 8.26
N ALA A 51 -33.94 7.50 8.87
CA ALA A 51 -33.82 6.08 9.18
C ALA A 51 -34.26 5.13 8.04
N GLU A 52 -34.89 5.64 6.99
CA GLU A 52 -35.44 4.82 5.91
C GLU A 52 -34.33 4.36 4.94
N GLU A 53 -34.34 3.06 4.64
CA GLU A 53 -33.35 2.41 3.76
C GLU A 53 -33.83 2.38 2.31
N ASN A 54 -35.14 2.24 2.11
CA ASN A 54 -35.72 2.35 0.78
C ASN A 54 -35.66 3.81 0.34
N GLU A 55 -34.95 4.05 -0.76
CA GLU A 55 -34.68 5.43 -1.21
C GLU A 55 -35.96 6.14 -1.66
N ASP A 56 -36.89 5.45 -2.33
CA ASP A 56 -38.14 6.04 -2.78
C ASP A 56 -39.04 6.44 -1.59
N ASP A 57 -39.12 5.56 -0.58
CA ASP A 57 -39.86 5.84 0.66
C ASP A 57 -39.21 7.01 1.43
N ALA A 58 -37.88 7.03 1.53
CA ALA A 58 -37.15 8.12 2.18
C ALA A 58 -37.42 9.47 1.48
N LEU A 59 -37.29 9.53 0.15
CA LEU A 59 -37.55 10.73 -0.64
C LEU A 59 -39.01 11.19 -0.53
N THR A 60 -39.96 10.25 -0.44
CA THR A 60 -41.37 10.55 -0.21
C THR A 60 -41.58 11.21 1.15
N HIS A 61 -41.07 10.61 2.23
CA HIS A 61 -41.18 11.18 3.57
C HIS A 61 -40.49 12.55 3.69
N TYR A 62 -39.33 12.77 3.06
CA TYR A 62 -38.68 14.08 3.02
C TYR A 62 -39.54 15.13 2.30
N SER A 63 -40.12 14.77 1.15
CA SER A 63 -41.00 15.65 0.37
C SER A 63 -42.23 16.07 1.19
N GLU A 64 -42.85 15.12 1.90
CA GLU A 64 -43.99 15.36 2.78
C GLU A 64 -43.63 16.25 3.97
N ALA A 65 -42.50 15.98 4.63
CA ALA A 65 -41.97 16.83 5.70
C ALA A 65 -41.69 18.27 5.23
N ALA A 66 -41.06 18.42 4.06
CA ALA A 66 -40.79 19.73 3.47
C ALA A 66 -42.09 20.51 3.20
N SER A 67 -43.11 19.84 2.66
CA SER A 67 -44.45 20.39 2.42
C SER A 67 -45.15 20.80 3.73
N GLY A 68 -45.04 20.01 4.80
CA GLY A 68 -45.58 20.34 6.11
C GLY A 68 -44.93 21.58 6.73
N PHE A 69 -43.59 21.69 6.67
CA PHE A 69 -42.88 22.90 7.10
C PHE A 69 -43.28 24.14 6.28
N GLU A 70 -43.44 24.03 4.96
CA GLU A 70 -43.90 25.13 4.11
C GLU A 70 -45.30 25.60 4.50
N LYS A 71 -46.22 24.68 4.82
CA LYS A 71 -47.56 24.99 5.32
C LYS A 71 -47.49 25.74 6.65
N ALA A 72 -46.64 25.31 7.58
CA ALA A 72 -46.44 26.00 8.86
C ALA A 72 -45.89 27.42 8.66
N LEU A 73 -44.97 27.61 7.71
CA LEU A 73 -44.40 28.92 7.34
C LEU A 73 -45.40 29.89 6.67
N GLN A 74 -46.59 29.41 6.26
CA GLN A 74 -47.69 30.30 5.82
C GLN A 74 -48.41 30.97 7.00
N VAL A 75 -48.38 30.33 8.18
CA VAL A 75 -49.02 30.83 9.42
C VAL A 75 -48.01 31.59 10.28
N PHE A 76 -46.85 30.98 10.52
CA PHE A 76 -45.74 31.58 11.25
C PHE A 76 -44.86 32.35 10.29
N THR A 77 -44.80 33.67 10.43
CA THR A 77 -44.09 34.55 9.50
C THR A 77 -43.16 35.48 10.25
N ARG A 78 -42.25 36.15 9.53
CA ARG A 78 -41.40 37.19 10.14
C ARG A 78 -42.20 38.25 10.91
N LYS A 79 -43.42 38.59 10.46
CA LYS A 79 -44.28 39.60 11.11
C LYS A 79 -45.11 39.02 12.27
N SER A 80 -45.27 37.71 12.33
CA SER A 80 -46.17 36.99 13.24
C SER A 80 -45.42 35.81 13.86
N ASN A 81 -45.10 35.89 15.15
CA ASN A 81 -44.34 34.87 15.90
C ASN A 81 -42.93 34.65 15.36
N PHE A 82 -42.11 35.71 15.33
CA PHE A 82 -40.76 35.72 14.79
C PHE A 82 -39.85 34.58 15.29
N THR A 83 -39.84 34.31 16.60
CA THR A 83 -39.02 33.25 17.20
C THR A 83 -39.39 31.87 16.65
N ARG A 84 -40.69 31.57 16.56
CA ARG A 84 -41.18 30.29 16.03
C ARG A 84 -40.88 30.17 14.53
N TRP A 85 -41.07 31.25 13.76
CA TRP A 85 -40.69 31.30 12.35
C TRP A 85 -39.21 30.98 12.13
N GLY A 86 -38.30 31.55 12.92
CA GLY A 86 -36.87 31.27 12.84
C GLY A 86 -36.52 29.79 13.12
N GLY A 87 -37.14 29.21 14.16
CA GLY A 87 -36.97 27.79 14.49
C GLY A 87 -37.47 26.86 13.38
N ILE A 88 -38.64 27.15 12.80
CA ILE A 88 -39.18 26.36 11.69
C ILE A 88 -38.26 26.43 10.47
N VAL A 89 -37.72 27.61 10.15
CA VAL A 89 -36.76 27.75 9.03
C VAL A 89 -35.53 26.87 9.26
N VAL A 90 -35.02 26.79 10.48
CA VAL A 90 -33.88 25.89 10.81
C VAL A 90 -34.26 24.43 10.59
N SER A 91 -35.39 23.95 11.13
CA SER A 91 -35.84 22.56 10.94
C SER A 91 -36.13 22.24 9.46
N TYR A 92 -36.77 23.17 8.75
CA TYR A 92 -37.04 23.05 7.32
C TYR A 92 -35.75 22.95 6.51
N VAL A 93 -34.76 23.81 6.77
CA VAL A 93 -33.49 23.77 6.02
C VAL A 93 -32.69 22.51 6.35
N ARG A 94 -32.78 21.97 7.56
CA ARG A 94 -32.25 20.65 7.90
C ARG A 94 -32.91 19.54 7.07
N CYS A 95 -34.24 19.56 6.95
CA CYS A 95 -34.97 18.65 6.07
C CYS A 95 -34.53 18.79 4.61
N LEU A 96 -34.47 20.02 4.08
CA LEU A 96 -33.98 20.28 2.72
C LEU A 96 -32.55 19.78 2.51
N ARG A 97 -31.69 19.86 3.53
CA ARG A 97 -30.31 19.37 3.48
C ARG A 97 -30.25 17.86 3.32
N ASN A 98 -30.89 17.13 4.23
CA ASN A 98 -30.89 15.66 4.20
C ASN A 98 -31.57 15.14 2.92
N TYR A 99 -32.70 15.76 2.54
CA TYR A 99 -33.39 15.45 1.29
C TYR A 99 -32.50 15.68 0.05
N SER A 100 -31.80 16.80 -0.02
CA SER A 100 -30.96 17.15 -1.17
C SER A 100 -29.72 16.25 -1.28
N LEU A 101 -29.17 15.77 -0.17
CA LEU A 101 -28.04 14.83 -0.17
C LEU A 101 -28.44 13.46 -0.75
N ARG A 102 -29.69 13.05 -0.53
CA ARG A 102 -30.27 11.82 -1.06
C ARG A 102 -30.67 11.94 -2.53
N GLU A 103 -31.43 12.97 -2.89
CA GLU A 103 -31.92 13.19 -4.26
C GLU A 103 -30.80 13.51 -5.26
N GLY A 104 -29.83 14.35 -4.87
CA GLY A 104 -28.78 14.85 -5.76
C GLY A 104 -29.27 15.70 -6.94
N GLY A 105 -28.36 16.03 -7.86
CA GLY A 105 -28.68 16.79 -9.08
C GLY A 105 -28.93 18.29 -8.89
N GLU A 106 -29.31 18.96 -9.97
CA GLU A 106 -29.44 20.43 -10.00
C GLU A 106 -30.58 20.96 -9.11
N ILE A 107 -31.67 20.21 -9.00
CA ILE A 107 -32.83 20.57 -8.16
C ILE A 107 -32.41 20.59 -6.68
N ALA A 108 -31.67 19.57 -6.23
CA ALA A 108 -31.09 19.54 -4.89
C ALA A 108 -30.18 20.74 -4.61
N VAL A 109 -29.30 21.10 -5.56
CA VAL A 109 -28.45 22.30 -5.43
C VAL A 109 -29.27 23.58 -5.28
N LEU A 110 -30.34 23.74 -6.06
CA LEU A 110 -31.24 24.90 -5.96
C LEU A 110 -31.98 24.91 -4.61
N ARG A 111 -32.41 23.76 -4.11
CA ARG A 111 -33.07 23.60 -2.81
C ARG A 111 -32.14 24.02 -1.66
N LEU A 112 -30.87 23.60 -1.67
CA LEU A 112 -29.86 24.05 -0.69
C LEU A 112 -29.58 25.56 -0.78
N LYS A 113 -29.46 26.12 -1.99
CA LYS A 113 -29.29 27.57 -2.19
C LYS A 113 -30.50 28.37 -1.67
N ARG A 114 -31.71 27.84 -1.86
CA ARG A 114 -32.93 28.40 -1.27
C ARG A 114 -32.89 28.36 0.26
N GLY A 115 -32.44 27.25 0.84
CA GLY A 115 -32.25 27.12 2.28
C GLY A 115 -31.29 28.16 2.85
N LEU A 116 -30.13 28.40 2.20
CA LEU A 116 -29.21 29.48 2.60
C LEU A 116 -29.87 30.85 2.57
N SER A 117 -30.67 31.14 1.54
CA SER A 117 -31.41 32.40 1.43
C SER A 117 -32.43 32.59 2.56
N LEU A 118 -33.07 31.51 3.01
CA LEU A 118 -33.99 31.54 4.16
C LEU A 118 -33.23 31.77 5.46
N LEU A 119 -32.14 31.05 5.70
CA LEU A 119 -31.27 31.25 6.87
C LEU A 119 -30.73 32.69 6.95
N ASP A 120 -30.32 33.27 5.81
CA ASP A 120 -29.87 34.67 5.75
C ASP A 120 -30.96 35.68 6.10
N GLN A 121 -32.22 35.40 5.72
CA GLN A 121 -33.34 36.25 6.08
C GLN A 121 -33.61 36.22 7.58
N VAL A 122 -33.55 35.03 8.20
CA VAL A 122 -33.69 34.88 9.66
C VAL A 122 -32.54 35.58 10.37
N TYR A 123 -31.29 35.33 9.94
CA TYR A 123 -30.10 35.93 10.53
C TYR A 123 -30.15 37.47 10.52
N LYS A 124 -30.49 38.08 9.38
CA LYS A 124 -30.60 39.54 9.25
C LYS A 124 -31.73 40.16 10.08
N ALA A 125 -32.78 39.38 10.35
CA ALA A 125 -33.93 39.85 11.11
C ALA A 125 -33.74 39.72 12.63
N LEU A 126 -32.75 38.94 13.11
CA LEU A 126 -32.48 38.74 14.54
C LEU A 126 -32.00 40.03 15.24
N PRO A 127 -32.60 40.41 16.38
CA PRO A 127 -32.18 41.59 17.14
C PRO A 127 -30.72 41.50 17.58
N LYS A 128 -29.95 42.60 17.43
CA LYS A 128 -28.52 42.62 17.82
C LYS A 128 -28.28 42.41 19.32
N LYS A 129 -29.25 42.76 20.18
CA LYS A 129 -29.13 42.68 21.65
C LYS A 129 -29.73 41.41 22.27
N LYS A 130 -30.50 40.62 21.51
CA LYS A 130 -31.19 39.40 21.96
C LYS A 130 -31.24 38.41 20.79
N GLY A 131 -30.58 37.25 20.92
CA GLY A 131 -30.53 36.23 19.86
C GLY A 131 -29.12 35.78 19.44
N ALA A 132 -28.11 35.97 20.30
CA ALA A 132 -26.76 35.46 20.03
C ALA A 132 -26.78 33.93 19.83
N PHE A 133 -27.47 33.20 20.71
CA PHE A 133 -27.67 31.76 20.57
C PHE A 133 -28.36 31.36 19.26
N ASP A 134 -29.47 32.03 18.91
CA ASP A 134 -30.18 31.77 17.64
C ASP A 134 -29.30 32.03 16.40
N ARG A 135 -28.45 33.08 16.45
CA ARG A 135 -27.47 33.35 15.39
C ARG A 135 -26.47 32.22 15.25
N ALA A 136 -25.96 31.69 16.36
CA ALA A 136 -25.04 30.57 16.32
C ALA A 136 -25.69 29.32 15.73
N LEU A 137 -26.94 28.99 16.10
CA LEU A 137 -27.67 27.87 15.50
C LEU A 137 -27.83 28.02 13.98
N ILE A 138 -28.19 29.23 13.51
CA ILE A 138 -28.30 29.51 12.08
C ILE A 138 -26.95 29.38 11.38
N LEU A 139 -25.87 29.86 12.00
CA LEU A 139 -24.51 29.75 11.45
C LEU A 139 -24.06 28.29 11.37
N THR A 140 -24.32 27.48 12.39
CA THR A 140 -24.07 26.04 12.38
C THR A 140 -24.82 25.36 11.23
N GLU A 141 -26.10 25.67 11.04
CA GLU A 141 -26.88 25.11 9.92
C GLU A 141 -26.39 25.61 8.55
N LYS A 142 -25.97 26.88 8.43
CA LYS A 142 -25.30 27.38 7.22
C LYS A 142 -24.03 26.58 6.94
N GLY A 143 -23.25 26.26 7.97
CA GLY A 143 -22.06 25.41 7.89
C GLY A 143 -22.39 24.04 7.30
N HIS A 144 -23.41 23.36 7.83
CA HIS A 144 -23.86 22.07 7.31
C HIS A 144 -24.39 22.14 5.87
N VAL A 145 -25.12 23.20 5.50
CA VAL A 145 -25.59 23.39 4.12
C VAL A 145 -24.42 23.66 3.16
N TYR A 146 -23.40 24.41 3.58
CA TYR A 146 -22.19 24.60 2.77
C TYR A 146 -21.41 23.30 2.58
N ARG A 147 -21.31 22.44 3.61
CA ARG A 147 -20.71 21.11 3.48
C ARG A 147 -21.51 20.23 2.50
N ALA A 148 -22.84 20.17 2.64
CA ALA A 148 -23.69 19.43 1.70
C ALA A 148 -23.56 19.94 0.26
N LEU A 149 -23.51 21.26 0.06
CA LEU A 149 -23.24 21.86 -1.25
C LEU A 149 -21.84 21.49 -1.79
N SER A 150 -20.86 21.25 -0.92
CA SER A 150 -19.52 20.81 -1.34
C SER A 150 -19.52 19.39 -1.93
N ASP A 151 -20.49 18.56 -1.54
CA ASP A 151 -20.62 17.18 -2.01
C ASP A 151 -21.44 17.07 -3.30
N ILE A 152 -22.47 17.94 -3.49
CA ILE A 152 -23.40 17.82 -4.63
C ILE A 152 -23.28 18.93 -5.71
N ASP A 153 -22.72 20.11 -5.39
CA ASP A 153 -22.57 21.22 -6.36
C ASP A 153 -21.23 21.14 -7.09
N LEU A 154 -21.17 20.31 -8.13
CA LEU A 154 -19.96 20.10 -8.93
C LEU A 154 -19.54 21.31 -9.78
N ALA A 155 -20.38 22.35 -9.88
CA ALA A 155 -20.09 23.56 -10.66
C ALA A 155 -19.11 24.51 -9.95
N ARG A 156 -18.84 24.31 -8.65
CA ARG A 156 -17.89 25.13 -7.87
C ARG A 156 -16.81 24.27 -7.23
N PRO A 157 -15.62 24.82 -6.97
CA PRO A 157 -14.59 24.08 -6.26
C PRO A 157 -15.04 23.69 -4.84
N ARG A 158 -14.99 22.40 -4.54
CA ARG A 158 -15.33 21.83 -3.21
C ARG A 158 -14.64 22.58 -2.06
N ALA A 159 -13.37 22.92 -2.22
CA ALA A 159 -12.58 23.62 -1.21
C ALA A 159 -13.14 25.01 -0.84
N GLU A 160 -13.70 25.75 -1.80
CA GLU A 160 -14.32 27.05 -1.50
C GLU A 160 -15.57 26.88 -0.63
N ARG A 161 -16.39 25.87 -0.93
CA ARG A 161 -17.58 25.53 -0.13
C ARG A 161 -17.21 25.10 1.29
N LEU A 162 -16.20 24.26 1.43
CA LEU A 162 -15.71 23.83 2.74
C LEU A 162 -15.13 25.00 3.55
N LYS A 163 -14.44 25.96 2.93
CA LYS A 163 -13.99 27.18 3.63
C LYS A 163 -15.15 28.04 4.12
N LEU A 164 -16.23 28.16 3.33
CA LEU A 164 -17.45 28.84 3.78
C LEU A 164 -18.12 28.09 4.95
N ALA A 165 -18.11 26.75 4.90
CA ALA A 165 -18.61 25.92 6.01
C ALA A 165 -17.81 26.17 7.29
N MET A 166 -16.48 26.10 7.20
CA MET A 166 -15.55 26.33 8.31
C MET A 166 -15.74 27.74 8.90
N ALA A 167 -15.82 28.77 8.06
CA ALA A 167 -16.05 30.15 8.53
C ALA A 167 -17.38 30.30 9.27
N ALA A 168 -18.45 29.65 8.80
CA ALA A 168 -19.74 29.68 9.47
C ALA A 168 -19.70 28.97 10.84
N PHE A 169 -19.05 27.79 10.92
CA PHE A 169 -18.85 27.11 12.20
C PHE A 169 -17.98 27.92 13.15
N ASP A 170 -16.89 28.53 12.67
CA ASP A 170 -15.99 29.33 13.51
C ASP A 170 -16.70 30.58 14.07
N GLU A 171 -17.56 31.23 13.28
CA GLU A 171 -18.42 32.32 13.77
C GLU A 171 -19.43 31.81 14.81
N ALA A 172 -20.02 30.63 14.61
CA ALA A 172 -20.92 30.02 15.58
C ALA A 172 -20.21 29.69 16.90
N ILE A 173 -19.02 29.08 16.83
CA ILE A 173 -18.15 28.73 17.97
C ILE A 173 -17.76 29.98 18.75
N ALA A 174 -17.46 31.09 18.07
CA ALA A 174 -17.12 32.35 18.73
C ALA A 174 -18.29 32.98 19.52
N ILE A 175 -19.53 32.69 19.11
CA ILE A 175 -20.75 33.16 19.78
C ILE A 175 -21.16 32.22 20.92
N LEU A 176 -21.07 30.92 20.69
CA LEU A 176 -21.39 29.89 21.66
C LEU A 176 -20.33 29.91 22.77
N ARG A 177 -20.76 30.10 24.01
CA ARG A 177 -19.87 30.01 25.17
C ARG A 177 -19.80 28.57 25.66
N GLU A 178 -18.57 28.08 25.83
CA GLU A 178 -18.21 26.75 26.33
C GLU A 178 -19.00 26.33 27.59
N LYS A 179 -19.25 27.26 28.53
CA LYS A 179 -19.93 26.96 29.81
C LYS A 179 -21.45 27.13 29.81
N GLU A 180 -22.02 27.78 28.80
CA GLU A 180 -23.46 28.12 28.77
C GLU A 180 -24.24 27.25 27.77
N ASN A 181 -23.59 26.83 26.67
CA ASN A 181 -24.24 26.10 25.58
C ASN A 181 -23.37 24.91 25.12
N PHE A 182 -22.81 24.16 26.06
CA PHE A 182 -21.75 23.16 25.84
C PHE A 182 -22.09 22.15 24.73
N HIS A 183 -23.30 21.59 24.73
CA HIS A 183 -23.72 20.60 23.73
C HIS A 183 -23.63 21.16 22.29
N TYR A 184 -24.26 22.32 22.04
CA TYR A 184 -24.23 22.96 20.72
C TYR A 184 -22.85 23.45 20.32
N TRP A 185 -22.06 23.91 21.31
CA TRP A 185 -20.68 24.32 21.08
C TRP A 185 -19.83 23.14 20.62
N SER A 186 -19.88 22.01 21.32
CA SER A 186 -19.11 20.80 20.95
C SER A 186 -19.52 20.22 19.60
N LEU A 187 -20.81 20.27 19.24
CA LEU A 187 -21.29 19.90 17.91
C LEU A 187 -20.73 20.82 16.81
N ALA A 188 -20.70 22.13 17.05
CA ALA A 188 -20.13 23.08 16.10
C ALA A 188 -18.61 22.88 15.95
N VAL A 189 -17.89 22.65 17.05
CA VAL A 189 -16.45 22.35 17.05
C VAL A 189 -16.16 21.05 16.29
N SER A 190 -16.90 19.96 16.55
CA SER A 190 -16.71 18.68 15.85
C SER A 190 -17.06 18.77 14.36
N ALA A 191 -18.12 19.50 14.00
CA ALA A 191 -18.46 19.77 12.60
C ALA A 191 -17.35 20.58 11.90
N SER A 192 -16.77 21.56 12.59
CA SER A 192 -15.64 22.33 12.08
C SER A 192 -14.35 21.49 11.97
N ALA A 193 -14.16 20.50 12.85
CA ALA A 193 -13.07 19.52 12.78
C ALA A 193 -13.20 18.62 11.53
N LEU A 194 -14.40 18.11 11.26
CA LEU A 194 -14.69 17.32 10.05
C LEU A 194 -14.39 18.10 8.78
N VAL A 195 -14.79 19.38 8.72
CA VAL A 195 -14.51 20.25 7.58
C VAL A 195 -13.00 20.47 7.41
N ALA A 196 -12.25 20.67 8.49
CA ALA A 196 -10.79 20.78 8.43
C ALA A 196 -10.14 19.48 7.93
N ALA A 197 -10.60 18.31 8.39
CA ALA A 197 -10.13 17.01 7.90
C ALA A 197 -10.44 16.80 6.40
N GLU A 198 -11.61 17.22 5.93
CA GLU A 198 -11.95 17.18 4.50
C GLU A 198 -11.09 18.15 3.67
N LEU A 199 -10.85 19.36 4.16
CA LEU A 199 -9.94 20.32 3.50
C LEU A 199 -8.54 19.74 3.36
N ALA A 200 -8.03 19.04 4.39
CA ALA A 200 -6.74 18.37 4.32
C ALA A 200 -6.64 17.29 3.23
N ARG A 201 -7.75 16.71 2.78
CA ARG A 201 -7.76 15.67 1.72
C ARG A 201 -7.77 16.25 0.30
N ILE A 202 -8.09 17.54 0.15
CA ILE A 202 -8.30 18.17 -1.18
C ILE A 202 -7.41 19.38 -1.44
N GLU A 203 -6.86 20.03 -0.41
CA GLU A 203 -5.98 21.18 -0.55
C GLU A 203 -4.55 20.78 -0.93
N SER A 204 -3.74 21.77 -1.28
CA SER A 204 -2.34 21.56 -1.67
C SER A 204 -1.50 21.02 -0.53
N ALA A 205 -0.44 20.28 -0.87
CA ALA A 205 0.45 19.60 0.08
C ALA A 205 0.99 20.53 1.18
N GLU A 206 1.21 21.81 0.88
CA GLU A 206 1.72 22.81 1.85
C GLU A 206 0.73 23.11 2.98
N LYS A 207 -0.59 22.91 2.74
CA LYS A 207 -1.64 23.22 3.72
C LYS A 207 -2.16 21.99 4.46
N VAL A 208 -1.93 20.79 3.91
CA VAL A 208 -2.46 19.53 4.45
C VAL A 208 -2.14 19.39 5.94
N ARG A 209 -0.88 19.63 6.34
CA ARG A 209 -0.45 19.52 7.74
C ARG A 209 -1.26 20.43 8.66
N GLY A 210 -1.36 21.72 8.33
CA GLY A 210 -2.06 22.69 9.18
C GLY A 210 -3.55 22.39 9.34
N TYR A 211 -4.20 21.88 8.29
CA TYR A 211 -5.60 21.44 8.38
C TYR A 211 -5.77 20.17 9.22
N LEU A 212 -4.84 19.21 9.16
CA LEU A 212 -4.90 18.01 9.99
C LEU A 212 -4.68 18.34 11.47
N GLU A 213 -3.69 19.19 11.78
CA GLU A 213 -3.44 19.65 13.15
C GLU A 213 -4.65 20.39 13.73
N LEU A 214 -5.24 21.30 12.94
CA LEU A 214 -6.47 22.01 13.33
C LEU A 214 -7.65 21.06 13.55
N ALA A 215 -7.82 20.06 12.69
CA ALA A 215 -8.87 19.06 12.83
C ALA A 215 -8.70 18.25 14.12
N ILE A 216 -7.47 17.78 14.41
CA ILE A 216 -7.16 17.02 15.63
C ILE A 216 -7.41 17.86 16.88
N GLU A 217 -6.92 19.11 16.92
CA GLU A 217 -7.16 20.03 18.03
C GLU A 217 -8.66 20.20 18.30
N ARG A 218 -9.46 20.39 17.25
CA ARG A 218 -10.91 20.56 17.38
C ARG A 218 -11.62 19.27 17.79
N PHE A 219 -11.22 18.10 17.28
CA PHE A 219 -11.76 16.83 17.76
C PHE A 219 -11.47 16.63 19.25
N GLU A 220 -10.22 16.78 19.67
CA GLU A 220 -9.83 16.67 21.09
C GLU A 220 -10.63 17.64 21.95
N THR A 221 -10.76 18.89 21.51
CA THR A 221 -11.55 19.93 22.18
C THR A 221 -13.02 19.53 22.33
N ALA A 222 -13.66 19.05 21.26
CA ALA A 222 -15.07 18.64 21.32
C ALA A 222 -15.27 17.43 22.24
N LEU A 223 -14.34 16.45 22.20
CA LEU A 223 -14.44 15.19 22.92
C LEU A 223 -14.27 15.34 24.44
N VAL A 224 -13.59 16.39 24.93
CA VAL A 224 -13.51 16.71 26.36
C VAL A 224 -14.89 16.89 26.99
N PHE A 225 -15.89 17.35 26.23
CA PHE A 225 -17.22 17.68 26.73
C PHE A 225 -18.29 16.63 26.45
N PHE A 226 -17.95 15.54 25.76
CA PHE A 226 -18.89 14.45 25.45
C PHE A 226 -18.97 13.37 26.54
N SER A 227 -18.62 13.67 27.80
CA SER A 227 -18.67 12.68 28.89
C SER A 227 -20.07 12.55 29.52
N GLY A 228 -20.67 11.35 29.47
CA GLY A 228 -21.92 11.00 30.18
C GLY A 228 -23.13 10.73 29.26
N ASP A 229 -24.34 10.81 29.82
CA ASP A 229 -25.63 10.55 29.12
C ASP A 229 -25.97 11.57 28.01
N ASP A 230 -25.22 12.68 27.92
CA ASP A 230 -25.38 13.77 26.93
C ASP A 230 -24.45 13.63 25.70
N ALA A 231 -23.82 12.47 25.51
CA ALA A 231 -22.98 12.19 24.36
C ALA A 231 -23.78 12.24 23.04
N PRO A 232 -23.19 12.76 21.94
CA PRO A 232 -23.86 12.77 20.65
C PRO A 232 -24.11 11.33 20.19
N GLN A 233 -25.25 11.11 19.51
CA GLN A 233 -25.60 9.79 18.96
C GLN A 233 -24.50 9.22 18.05
N ASP A 234 -23.70 10.09 17.41
CA ASP A 234 -22.64 9.72 16.48
C ASP A 234 -21.22 9.77 17.09
N LEU A 235 -21.07 9.55 18.40
CA LEU A 235 -19.75 9.60 19.06
C LEU A 235 -18.72 8.66 18.41
N SER A 236 -19.15 7.47 17.98
CA SER A 236 -18.32 6.53 17.20
C SER A 236 -17.75 7.17 15.93
N TYR A 237 -18.58 7.90 15.19
CA TYR A 237 -18.17 8.58 13.95
C TYR A 237 -17.15 9.69 14.21
N VAL A 238 -17.30 10.45 15.30
CA VAL A 238 -16.34 11.49 15.69
C VAL A 238 -14.96 10.90 16.00
N TYR A 239 -14.91 9.84 16.82
CA TYR A 239 -13.66 9.14 17.11
C TYR A 239 -13.04 8.49 15.88
N PHE A 240 -13.86 7.90 15.00
CA PHE A 240 -13.42 7.31 13.74
C PHE A 240 -12.75 8.36 12.83
N GLU A 241 -13.38 9.52 12.60
CA GLU A 241 -12.79 10.56 11.75
C GLU A 241 -11.57 11.21 12.42
N MET A 242 -11.53 11.33 13.76
CA MET A 242 -10.31 11.71 14.48
C MET A 242 -9.17 10.71 14.24
N GLY A 243 -9.45 9.41 14.34
CA GLY A 243 -8.47 8.35 14.10
C GLY A 243 -7.90 8.39 12.67
N ARG A 244 -8.76 8.59 11.66
CA ARG A 244 -8.33 8.77 10.26
C ARG A 244 -7.48 10.02 10.07
N THR A 245 -7.84 11.12 10.72
CA THR A 245 -7.10 12.39 10.66
C THR A 245 -5.71 12.23 11.29
N LEU A 246 -5.61 11.57 12.45
CA LEU A 246 -4.35 11.22 13.10
C LEU A 246 -3.48 10.32 12.21
N MET A 247 -4.08 9.31 11.55
CA MET A 247 -3.36 8.39 10.68
C MET A 247 -2.81 9.10 9.44
N GLN A 248 -3.60 10.00 8.86
CA GLN A 248 -3.16 10.84 7.74
C GLN A 248 -2.00 11.75 8.17
N LEU A 249 -2.06 12.38 9.35
CA LEU A 249 -0.96 13.18 9.89
C LEU A 249 0.29 12.32 10.14
N ALA A 250 0.11 11.11 10.67
CA ALA A 250 1.20 10.18 10.96
C ALA A 250 1.97 9.78 9.70
N THR A 251 1.32 9.78 8.55
CA THR A 251 1.87 9.29 7.27
C THR A 251 2.29 10.39 6.30
N ILE A 252 2.16 11.68 6.67
CA ILE A 252 2.62 12.81 5.83
C ILE A 252 4.11 12.68 5.52
N ASN A 253 4.90 12.27 6.50
CA ASN A 253 6.33 12.08 6.36
C ASN A 253 6.64 10.57 6.36
N SER A 254 7.78 10.22 5.76
CA SER A 254 8.37 8.88 5.85
C SER A 254 9.68 8.98 6.65
N PRO A 255 9.88 8.16 7.71
CA PRO A 255 8.97 7.15 8.24
C PRO A 255 7.73 7.73 8.92
N ALA A 256 6.70 6.89 9.10
CA ALA A 256 5.47 7.28 9.77
C ALA A 256 5.70 7.56 11.26
N ASN A 257 4.97 8.52 11.83
CA ASN A 257 5.08 8.87 13.25
C ASN A 257 4.38 7.81 14.13
N VAL A 258 5.17 7.09 14.92
CA VAL A 258 4.72 6.01 15.80
C VAL A 258 3.71 6.48 16.85
N ASP A 259 3.99 7.59 17.54
CA ASP A 259 3.11 8.11 18.60
C ASP A 259 1.73 8.49 18.04
N LEU A 260 1.69 9.05 16.83
CA LEU A 260 0.43 9.38 16.17
C LEU A 260 -0.33 8.12 15.72
N LEU A 261 0.36 7.07 15.26
CA LEU A 261 -0.28 5.79 14.93
C LEU A 261 -0.84 5.10 16.19
N GLU A 262 -0.17 5.19 17.33
CA GLU A 262 -0.69 4.70 18.61
C GLU A 262 -1.94 5.48 19.04
N LYS A 263 -1.94 6.81 18.89
CA LYS A 263 -3.14 7.65 19.11
C LYS A 263 -4.27 7.31 18.13
N THR A 264 -3.97 6.97 16.87
CA THR A 264 -4.96 6.49 15.90
C THR A 264 -5.66 5.24 16.42
N LEU A 265 -4.91 4.25 16.90
CA LEU A 265 -5.49 3.02 17.44
C LEU A 265 -6.37 3.27 18.66
N ILE A 266 -5.94 4.16 19.57
CA ILE A 266 -6.76 4.57 20.72
C ILE A 266 -8.08 5.22 20.26
N ALA A 267 -8.03 6.08 19.23
CA ALA A 267 -9.23 6.69 18.68
C ALA A 267 -10.17 5.65 18.04
N PHE A 268 -9.63 4.69 17.29
CA PHE A 268 -10.44 3.62 16.71
C PHE A 268 -11.02 2.65 17.74
N ASP A 269 -10.29 2.34 18.82
CA ASP A 269 -10.81 1.54 19.92
C ASP A 269 -12.00 2.27 20.59
N LYS A 270 -11.87 3.58 20.87
CA LYS A 270 -12.99 4.39 21.37
C LYS A 270 -14.16 4.49 20.39
N ALA A 271 -13.88 4.53 19.08
CA ALA A 271 -14.92 4.48 18.06
C ALA A 271 -15.66 3.15 18.08
N SER A 272 -14.94 2.04 18.33
CA SER A 272 -15.52 0.70 18.46
C SER A 272 -16.35 0.57 19.72
N ASP A 273 -15.89 1.10 20.85
CA ASP A 273 -16.62 1.08 22.13
C ASP A 273 -17.93 1.89 22.05
N ALA A 274 -17.94 2.97 21.27
CA ALA A 274 -19.11 3.81 21.04
C ALA A 274 -19.99 3.35 19.86
N LEU A 275 -19.62 2.25 19.18
CA LEU A 275 -20.37 1.73 18.04
C LEU A 275 -21.61 0.97 18.56
N ASN A 276 -22.80 1.51 18.31
CA ASN A 276 -24.06 0.86 18.68
C ASN A 276 -24.30 -0.41 17.85
N GLU A 277 -25.00 -1.40 18.40
CA GLU A 277 -25.36 -2.64 17.67
C GLU A 277 -26.12 -2.36 16.36
N ASP A 278 -26.90 -1.27 16.31
CA ASP A 278 -27.63 -0.79 15.14
C ASP A 278 -26.77 -0.08 14.07
N SER A 279 -25.46 0.06 14.27
CA SER A 279 -24.61 0.89 13.39
C SER A 279 -24.43 0.34 11.98
N GLY A 280 -25.04 -0.81 11.66
CA GLY A 280 -25.04 -1.42 10.34
C GLY A 280 -23.70 -2.03 9.94
N THR A 281 -23.75 -3.04 9.07
CA THR A 281 -22.59 -3.81 8.63
C THR A 281 -21.46 -2.94 8.03
N GLN A 282 -21.82 -1.88 7.31
CA GLN A 282 -20.85 -1.01 6.64
C GLN A 282 -20.02 -0.14 7.59
N ALA A 283 -20.60 0.33 8.71
CA ALA A 283 -19.84 1.14 9.66
C ALA A 283 -18.75 0.30 10.35
N LEU A 284 -19.13 -0.91 10.79
CA LEU A 284 -18.19 -1.87 11.35
C LEU A 284 -17.09 -2.23 10.33
N PHE A 285 -17.47 -2.52 9.08
CA PHE A 285 -16.51 -2.85 8.02
C PHE A 285 -15.46 -1.75 7.82
N ARG A 286 -15.90 -0.48 7.75
CA ARG A 286 -15.00 0.67 7.58
C ARG A 286 -14.08 0.84 8.79
N LEU A 287 -14.62 0.78 10.00
CA LEU A 287 -13.83 0.89 11.22
C LEU A 287 -12.77 -0.22 11.29
N GLN A 288 -13.15 -1.49 11.13
CA GLN A 288 -12.22 -2.61 11.14
C GLN A 288 -11.15 -2.50 10.06
N SER A 289 -11.50 -2.02 8.86
CA SER A 289 -10.55 -1.86 7.74
C SER A 289 -9.49 -0.80 8.01
N GLU A 290 -9.89 0.34 8.57
CA GLU A 290 -8.98 1.44 8.90
C GLU A 290 -8.13 1.10 10.13
N THR A 291 -8.70 0.39 11.12
CA THR A 291 -7.93 -0.15 12.26
C THR A 291 -6.86 -1.14 11.80
N ALA A 292 -7.19 -2.05 10.89
CA ALA A 292 -6.24 -2.99 10.29
C ALA A 292 -5.10 -2.26 9.57
N LEU A 293 -5.43 -1.24 8.76
CA LEU A 293 -4.44 -0.42 8.08
C LEU A 293 -3.49 0.29 9.06
N ALA A 294 -4.02 0.88 10.14
CA ALA A 294 -3.22 1.52 11.19
C ALA A 294 -2.28 0.53 11.89
N LEU A 295 -2.74 -0.70 12.17
CA LEU A 295 -1.92 -1.77 12.73
C LEU A 295 -0.78 -2.16 11.78
N SER A 296 -1.06 -2.32 10.48
CA SER A 296 -0.06 -2.64 9.45
C SER A 296 1.00 -1.53 9.30
N LEU A 297 0.58 -0.27 9.34
CA LEU A 297 1.50 0.88 9.32
C LEU A 297 2.38 0.94 10.56
N LEU A 298 1.82 0.67 11.75
CA LEU A 298 2.56 0.63 13.00
C LEU A 298 3.56 -0.53 13.03
N ALA A 299 3.18 -1.69 12.50
CA ALA A 299 4.06 -2.86 12.42
C ALA A 299 5.35 -2.58 11.64
N GLN A 300 5.28 -1.79 10.56
CA GLN A 300 6.45 -1.39 9.76
C GLN A 300 7.47 -0.54 10.54
N GLN A 301 7.08 0.03 11.68
CA GLN A 301 7.92 0.88 12.52
C GLN A 301 8.40 0.19 13.80
N LYS A 302 7.96 -1.04 14.07
CA LYS A 302 8.30 -1.79 15.29
C LYS A 302 9.34 -2.88 15.00
N ASP A 303 9.95 -3.40 16.06
CA ASP A 303 10.79 -4.59 15.95
C ASP A 303 9.99 -5.81 15.47
N ARG A 304 10.72 -6.87 15.09
CA ARG A 304 10.16 -8.09 14.52
C ARG A 304 9.05 -8.71 15.37
N GLU A 305 9.24 -8.80 16.69
CA GLU A 305 8.30 -9.50 17.57
C GLU A 305 6.97 -8.73 17.66
N ASN A 306 7.07 -7.42 17.89
CA ASN A 306 5.91 -6.53 17.93
C ASN A 306 5.21 -6.40 16.56
N ALA A 307 5.97 -6.36 15.47
CA ALA A 307 5.43 -6.30 14.12
C ALA A 307 4.57 -7.53 13.78
N ILE A 308 5.00 -8.74 14.17
CA ILE A 308 4.23 -9.98 13.94
C ILE A 308 2.88 -9.91 14.67
N VAL A 309 2.86 -9.48 15.94
CA VAL A 309 1.62 -9.38 16.74
C VAL A 309 0.63 -8.40 16.09
N LEU A 310 1.11 -7.23 15.65
CA LEU A 310 0.28 -6.22 15.01
C LEU A 310 -0.27 -6.69 13.66
N LEU A 311 0.57 -7.34 12.83
CA LEU A 311 0.15 -7.87 11.53
C LEU A 311 -0.84 -9.03 11.64
N GLU A 312 -0.71 -9.92 12.63
CA GLU A 312 -1.70 -10.98 12.85
C GLU A 312 -3.05 -10.40 13.33
N LYS A 313 -3.03 -9.35 14.17
CA LYS A 313 -4.26 -8.63 14.54
C LYS A 313 -4.89 -7.97 13.32
N SER A 314 -4.10 -7.32 12.46
CA SER A 314 -4.57 -6.73 11.20
C SER A 314 -5.19 -7.77 10.26
N ALA A 315 -4.49 -8.88 10.02
CA ALA A 315 -4.97 -9.97 9.18
C ALA A 315 -6.28 -10.59 9.71
N SER A 316 -6.44 -10.70 11.03
CA SER A 316 -7.68 -11.16 11.67
C SER A 316 -8.85 -10.22 11.36
N LEU A 317 -8.67 -8.90 11.46
CA LEU A 317 -9.70 -7.91 11.12
C LEU A 317 -10.09 -7.98 9.64
N TYR A 318 -9.14 -8.12 8.71
CA TYR A 318 -9.47 -8.29 7.29
C TYR A 318 -10.23 -9.60 7.03
N ARG A 319 -9.87 -10.71 7.68
CA ARG A 319 -10.61 -11.98 7.57
C ARG A 319 -12.04 -11.85 8.11
N SER A 320 -12.23 -11.15 9.23
CA SER A 320 -13.55 -10.81 9.79
C SER A 320 -14.37 -10.01 8.80
N ASN A 321 -13.81 -8.94 8.23
CA ASN A 321 -14.46 -8.12 7.22
C ASN A 321 -14.85 -8.90 5.96
N ILE A 322 -13.97 -9.78 5.46
CA ILE A 322 -14.29 -10.65 4.32
C ILE A 322 -15.47 -11.56 4.65
N ALA A 323 -15.48 -12.19 5.83
CA ALA A 323 -16.59 -13.05 6.26
C ALA A 323 -17.92 -12.28 6.39
N LEU A 324 -17.85 -11.01 6.78
CA LEU A 324 -18.98 -10.11 6.98
C LEU A 324 -19.70 -9.76 5.67
N ILE A 325 -18.96 -9.51 4.58
CA ILE A 325 -19.53 -8.99 3.32
C ILE A 325 -19.53 -9.99 2.15
N LYS A 326 -18.98 -11.21 2.32
CA LYS A 326 -18.83 -12.20 1.23
C LYS A 326 -20.14 -12.53 0.47
N ASP A 327 -21.27 -12.47 1.17
CA ASP A 327 -22.58 -12.84 0.64
C ASP A 327 -23.43 -11.60 0.24
N GLN A 328 -22.86 -10.39 0.32
CA GLN A 328 -23.59 -9.11 0.17
C GLN A 328 -23.42 -8.44 -1.21
N ASN A 329 -22.90 -9.15 -2.21
CA ASN A 329 -22.59 -8.62 -3.55
C ASN A 329 -21.66 -7.38 -3.54
N GLU A 330 -20.82 -7.23 -2.50
CA GLU A 330 -19.87 -6.13 -2.36
C GLU A 330 -18.49 -6.45 -2.97
N ALA A 331 -18.47 -6.75 -4.28
CA ALA A 331 -17.26 -7.21 -4.97
C ALA A 331 -16.03 -6.28 -4.81
N LEU A 332 -16.26 -4.95 -4.84
CA LEU A 332 -15.18 -3.98 -4.62
C LEU A 332 -14.65 -3.99 -3.19
N GLY A 333 -15.54 -4.10 -2.19
CA GLY A 333 -15.17 -4.19 -0.77
C GLY A 333 -14.35 -5.44 -0.48
N LEU A 334 -14.78 -6.59 -1.03
CA LEU A 334 -14.04 -7.85 -0.94
C LEU A 334 -12.65 -7.73 -1.57
N ALA A 335 -12.55 -7.15 -2.76
CA ALA A 335 -11.27 -6.99 -3.45
C ALA A 335 -10.26 -6.16 -2.63
N ILE A 336 -10.72 -5.07 -2.01
CA ILE A 336 -9.87 -4.23 -1.14
C ILE A 336 -9.43 -5.01 0.11
N ALA A 337 -10.36 -5.69 0.79
CA ALA A 337 -10.06 -6.44 2.00
C ALA A 337 -9.09 -7.61 1.74
N TYR A 338 -9.31 -8.38 0.66
CA TYR A 338 -8.38 -9.43 0.23
C TYR A 338 -7.00 -8.87 -0.15
N GLY A 339 -6.95 -7.73 -0.84
CA GLY A 339 -5.69 -7.14 -1.28
C GLY A 339 -4.84 -6.66 -0.11
N ASN A 340 -5.44 -6.02 0.89
CA ASN A 340 -4.76 -5.59 2.09
C ASN A 340 -4.35 -6.77 3.00
N LEU A 341 -5.22 -7.78 3.14
CA LEU A 341 -4.86 -9.05 3.79
C LEU A 341 -3.61 -9.68 3.15
N GLY A 342 -3.57 -9.71 1.82
CA GLY A 342 -2.44 -10.24 1.05
C GLY A 342 -1.12 -9.49 1.29
N LYS A 343 -1.18 -8.16 1.45
CA LYS A 343 -0.02 -7.33 1.82
C LYS A 343 0.50 -7.67 3.20
N ASP A 344 -0.38 -7.77 4.19
CA ASP A 344 0.01 -8.09 5.57
C ASP A 344 0.60 -9.51 5.67
N LEU A 345 0.00 -10.48 4.97
CA LEU A 345 0.52 -11.84 4.89
C LEU A 345 1.90 -11.90 4.20
N THR A 346 2.15 -11.03 3.21
CA THR A 346 3.47 -10.91 2.57
C THR A 346 4.51 -10.37 3.56
N GLN A 347 4.14 -9.41 4.40
CA GLN A 347 5.02 -8.90 5.46
C GLN A 347 5.27 -9.97 6.53
N LEU A 348 4.23 -10.70 6.98
CA LEU A 348 4.37 -11.82 7.91
C LEU A 348 5.29 -12.90 7.36
N ALA A 349 5.18 -13.23 6.07
CA ALA A 349 6.08 -14.17 5.41
C ALA A 349 7.55 -13.70 5.47
N ASN A 350 7.81 -12.41 5.27
CA ASN A 350 9.17 -11.84 5.38
C ASN A 350 9.72 -11.91 6.82
N LEU A 351 8.86 -11.96 7.83
CA LEU A 351 9.22 -12.03 9.25
C LEU A 351 9.23 -13.47 9.80
N ALA A 352 8.99 -14.49 8.96
CA ALA A 352 8.87 -15.87 9.39
C ALA A 352 10.17 -16.44 10.01
N ALA A 353 10.03 -17.28 11.03
CA ALA A 353 11.16 -17.88 11.75
C ALA A 353 11.82 -19.05 11.00
N SER A 354 11.12 -19.66 10.05
CA SER A 354 11.62 -20.78 9.25
C SER A 354 11.10 -20.72 7.81
N PRO A 355 11.78 -21.36 6.85
CA PRO A 355 11.32 -21.44 5.47
C PRO A 355 9.94 -22.10 5.29
N SER A 356 9.55 -23.02 6.19
CA SER A 356 8.24 -23.68 6.13
C SER A 356 7.11 -22.71 6.48
N VAL A 357 7.28 -21.90 7.54
CA VAL A 357 6.31 -20.88 7.95
C VAL A 357 6.27 -19.74 6.92
N GLU A 358 7.42 -19.37 6.37
CA GLU A 358 7.46 -18.40 5.25
C GLU A 358 6.60 -18.90 4.09
N LEU A 359 6.83 -20.12 3.62
CA LEU A 359 6.12 -20.68 2.48
C LEU A 359 4.61 -20.79 2.71
N GLU A 360 4.17 -21.19 3.91
CA GLU A 360 2.76 -21.21 4.30
C GLU A 360 2.13 -19.82 4.16
N LYS A 361 2.73 -18.79 4.79
CA LYS A 361 2.23 -17.41 4.72
C LYS A 361 2.28 -16.84 3.31
N ARG A 362 3.27 -17.20 2.49
CA ARG A 362 3.32 -16.85 1.06
C ARG A 362 2.13 -17.42 0.30
N TYR A 363 1.76 -18.68 0.54
CA TYR A 363 0.60 -19.29 -0.13
C TYR A 363 -0.71 -18.64 0.30
N GLU A 364 -0.87 -18.31 1.58
CA GLU A 364 -2.01 -17.52 2.07
C GLU A 364 -2.06 -16.15 1.36
N ALA A 365 -0.93 -15.44 1.28
CA ALA A 365 -0.83 -14.14 0.62
C ALA A 365 -1.21 -14.23 -0.87
N ILE A 366 -0.67 -15.22 -1.59
CA ILE A 366 -0.97 -15.48 -3.00
C ILE A 366 -2.47 -15.73 -3.18
N SER A 367 -3.09 -16.53 -2.31
CA SER A 367 -4.53 -16.82 -2.37
C SER A 367 -5.36 -15.54 -2.19
N ALA A 368 -5.05 -14.74 -1.17
CA ALA A 368 -5.72 -13.47 -0.91
C ALA A 368 -5.56 -12.49 -2.09
N LEU A 369 -4.34 -12.29 -2.59
CA LEU A 369 -4.08 -11.37 -3.69
C LEU A 369 -4.74 -11.80 -5.00
N ARG A 370 -4.86 -13.12 -5.27
CA ARG A 370 -5.63 -13.62 -6.43
C ARG A 370 -7.11 -13.24 -6.33
N ASN A 371 -7.70 -13.33 -5.15
CA ASN A 371 -9.10 -12.92 -4.93
C ASN A 371 -9.27 -11.40 -5.01
N ALA A 372 -8.21 -10.62 -4.75
CA ALA A 372 -8.23 -9.17 -4.86
C ALA A 372 -8.21 -8.66 -6.31
N ILE A 373 -7.54 -9.36 -7.22
CA ILE A 373 -7.28 -8.89 -8.59
C ILE A 373 -8.46 -9.27 -9.51
N GLY A 374 -9.52 -8.45 -9.47
CA GLY A 374 -10.73 -8.57 -10.29
C GLY A 374 -10.92 -7.43 -11.31
N LYS A 375 -11.95 -7.54 -12.16
CA LYS A 375 -12.30 -6.50 -13.15
C LYS A 375 -12.86 -5.24 -12.48
N GLU A 376 -13.61 -5.43 -11.41
CA GLU A 376 -14.32 -4.40 -10.66
C GLU A 376 -13.33 -3.41 -10.04
N ILE A 377 -12.32 -3.91 -9.34
CA ILE A 377 -11.28 -3.05 -8.74
C ILE A 377 -10.36 -2.44 -9.80
N LYS A 378 -10.12 -3.14 -10.92
CA LYS A 378 -9.36 -2.59 -12.06
C LYS A 378 -10.02 -1.34 -12.63
N LEU A 379 -11.35 -1.32 -12.71
CA LEU A 379 -12.13 -0.16 -13.19
C LEU A 379 -12.25 0.93 -12.12
N ALA A 380 -12.59 0.55 -10.88
CA ALA A 380 -12.90 1.52 -9.83
C ALA A 380 -11.65 2.14 -9.17
N ARG A 381 -10.59 1.34 -8.99
CA ARG A 381 -9.37 1.70 -8.24
C ARG A 381 -8.11 1.15 -8.93
N PRO A 382 -7.78 1.64 -10.14
CA PRO A 382 -6.71 1.07 -10.98
C PRO A 382 -5.32 1.09 -10.33
N LEU A 383 -5.05 2.07 -9.45
CA LEU A 383 -3.78 2.14 -8.71
C LEU A 383 -3.69 1.05 -7.63
N ASP A 384 -4.79 0.73 -6.94
CA ASP A 384 -4.82 -0.35 -5.96
C ASP A 384 -4.75 -1.71 -6.64
N TRP A 385 -5.46 -1.88 -7.76
CA TRP A 385 -5.33 -3.08 -8.59
C TRP A 385 -3.87 -3.32 -9.01
N LEU A 386 -3.18 -2.28 -9.48
CA LEU A 386 -1.76 -2.36 -9.83
C LEU A 386 -0.89 -2.66 -8.60
N SER A 387 -1.18 -2.07 -7.45
CA SER A 387 -0.46 -2.35 -6.21
C SER A 387 -0.61 -3.82 -5.79
N PHE A 388 -1.82 -4.36 -5.73
CA PHE A 388 -2.06 -5.77 -5.40
C PHE A 388 -1.42 -6.73 -6.39
N PHE A 389 -1.42 -6.35 -7.67
CA PHE A 389 -0.71 -7.08 -8.69
C PHE A 389 0.80 -7.18 -8.42
N ILE A 390 1.43 -6.04 -8.09
CA ILE A 390 2.86 -5.99 -7.79
C ILE A 390 3.20 -6.92 -6.62
N GLU A 391 2.36 -6.86 -5.57
CA GLU A 391 2.51 -7.72 -4.40
C GLU A 391 2.32 -9.19 -4.76
N LEU A 392 1.39 -9.54 -5.65
CA LEU A 392 1.19 -10.93 -6.08
C LEU A 392 2.43 -11.45 -6.81
N GLY A 393 2.98 -10.66 -7.73
CA GLY A 393 4.21 -11.01 -8.44
C GLY A 393 5.42 -11.18 -7.52
N ALA A 394 5.53 -10.34 -6.49
CA ALA A 394 6.56 -10.46 -5.46
C ALA A 394 6.36 -11.72 -4.61
N ALA A 395 5.14 -11.99 -4.14
CA ALA A 395 4.81 -13.16 -3.34
C ALA A 395 5.05 -14.48 -4.10
N LEU A 396 4.67 -14.55 -5.38
CA LEU A 396 4.91 -15.71 -6.24
C LEU A 396 6.41 -16.00 -6.42
N GLN A 397 7.23 -14.97 -6.67
CA GLN A 397 8.68 -15.14 -6.82
C GLN A 397 9.36 -15.51 -5.49
N ALA A 398 8.95 -14.88 -4.39
CA ALA A 398 9.51 -15.19 -3.08
C ALA A 398 9.16 -16.64 -2.66
N ALA A 399 7.91 -17.07 -2.87
CA ALA A 399 7.51 -18.46 -2.68
C ALA A 399 8.35 -19.42 -3.55
N ALA A 400 8.57 -19.08 -4.82
CA ALA A 400 9.37 -19.88 -5.73
C ALA A 400 10.83 -20.07 -5.27
N ASN A 401 11.40 -19.09 -4.56
CA ASN A 401 12.78 -19.16 -4.05
C ASN A 401 12.96 -20.15 -2.89
N VAL A 402 11.93 -20.34 -2.06
CA VAL A 402 11.97 -21.26 -0.90
C VAL A 402 11.33 -22.62 -1.19
N GLU A 403 10.57 -22.73 -2.28
CA GLU A 403 9.87 -23.95 -2.67
C GLU A 403 10.77 -24.97 -3.40
N VAL A 404 10.34 -26.23 -3.37
CA VAL A 404 10.98 -27.34 -4.09
C VAL A 404 10.95 -27.11 -5.62
N PRO A 405 11.96 -27.60 -6.36
CA PRO A 405 12.10 -27.34 -7.79
C PRO A 405 10.85 -27.67 -8.63
N GLU A 406 10.10 -28.71 -8.26
CA GLU A 406 8.92 -29.19 -8.97
C GLU A 406 7.79 -28.15 -9.01
N LYS A 407 7.57 -27.44 -7.88
CA LYS A 407 6.50 -26.44 -7.73
C LYS A 407 6.97 -25.04 -8.10
N ARG A 408 8.26 -24.71 -7.90
CA ARG A 408 8.86 -23.43 -8.28
C ARG A 408 8.51 -23.01 -9.70
N GLY A 409 8.65 -23.91 -10.67
CA GLY A 409 8.39 -23.60 -12.08
C GLY A 409 6.94 -23.19 -12.35
N GLN A 410 5.97 -23.70 -11.58
CA GLN A 410 4.56 -23.32 -11.73
C GLN A 410 4.33 -21.88 -11.26
N LEU A 411 4.85 -21.54 -10.07
CA LEU A 411 4.77 -20.19 -9.49
C LEU A 411 5.41 -19.13 -10.40
N LEU A 412 6.60 -19.42 -10.93
CA LEU A 412 7.30 -18.50 -11.83
C LEU A 412 6.57 -18.31 -13.16
N ARG A 413 6.01 -19.39 -13.76
CA ARG A 413 5.22 -19.28 -15.00
C ARG A 413 3.96 -18.45 -14.79
N GLU A 414 3.31 -18.61 -13.65
CA GLU A 414 2.17 -17.79 -13.27
C GLU A 414 2.56 -16.32 -13.11
N ALA A 415 3.66 -16.02 -12.40
CA ALA A 415 4.17 -14.66 -12.27
C ALA A 415 4.45 -14.02 -13.64
N VAL A 416 5.08 -14.76 -14.57
CA VAL A 416 5.31 -14.30 -15.95
C VAL A 416 4.00 -14.01 -16.70
N LYS A 417 2.98 -14.85 -16.55
CA LYS A 417 1.66 -14.62 -17.15
C LYS A 417 1.06 -13.31 -16.64
N PHE A 418 1.12 -13.09 -15.33
CA PHE A 418 0.65 -11.87 -14.69
C PHE A 418 1.42 -10.63 -15.17
N TYR A 419 2.76 -10.66 -15.22
CA TYR A 419 3.56 -9.55 -15.75
C TYR A 419 3.22 -9.20 -17.19
N ASN A 420 2.88 -10.18 -18.03
CA ASN A 420 2.40 -9.91 -19.39
C ASN A 420 1.06 -9.15 -19.38
N GLU A 421 0.11 -9.56 -18.54
CA GLU A 421 -1.21 -8.92 -18.47
C GLU A 421 -1.12 -7.45 -18.04
N VAL A 422 -0.26 -7.14 -17.08
CA VAL A 422 -0.05 -5.74 -16.66
C VAL A 422 0.67 -4.93 -17.72
N LEU A 423 1.71 -5.48 -18.36
CA LEU A 423 2.39 -4.77 -19.45
C LEU A 423 1.46 -4.47 -20.62
N GLU A 424 0.52 -5.36 -20.95
CA GLU A 424 -0.53 -5.06 -21.94
C GLU A 424 -1.53 -4.01 -21.42
N THR A 425 -1.87 -4.04 -20.14
CA THR A 425 -2.80 -3.06 -19.53
C THR A 425 -2.22 -1.64 -19.50
N ILE A 426 -0.93 -1.50 -19.18
CA ILE A 426 -0.26 -0.19 -19.11
C ILE A 426 0.39 0.23 -20.44
N LYS A 427 0.17 -0.54 -21.50
CA LYS A 427 0.71 -0.26 -22.83
C LYS A 427 0.24 1.11 -23.32
N GLY A 428 1.19 1.94 -23.74
CA GLY A 428 0.94 3.30 -24.18
C GLY A 428 0.82 4.33 -23.04
N GLN A 429 0.85 3.91 -21.77
CA GLN A 429 0.95 4.85 -20.65
C GLN A 429 2.39 5.38 -20.54
N LYS A 430 2.54 6.69 -20.31
CA LYS A 430 3.85 7.32 -20.06
C LYS A 430 4.28 7.11 -18.61
N ASN A 431 4.71 5.90 -18.28
CA ASN A 431 5.31 5.59 -16.98
C ASN A 431 6.49 4.62 -17.14
N ASP A 432 7.60 5.14 -17.67
CA ASP A 432 8.77 4.33 -18.00
C ASP A 432 9.38 3.65 -16.76
N LYS A 433 9.30 4.27 -15.57
CA LYS A 433 9.77 3.66 -14.31
C LYS A 433 8.93 2.44 -13.90
N LEU A 434 7.61 2.53 -14.01
CA LEU A 434 6.74 1.37 -13.73
C LEU A 434 6.96 0.25 -14.74
N VAL A 435 7.03 0.59 -16.04
CA VAL A 435 7.28 -0.38 -17.12
C VAL A 435 8.63 -1.07 -16.91
N ASN A 436 9.69 -0.30 -16.60
CA ASN A 436 11.01 -0.83 -16.24
C ASN A 436 10.90 -1.87 -15.12
N ARG A 437 10.22 -1.52 -14.04
CA ARG A 437 10.13 -2.38 -12.85
C ARG A 437 9.43 -3.71 -13.14
N ILE A 438 8.34 -3.66 -13.88
CA ILE A 438 7.60 -4.88 -14.26
C ILE A 438 8.43 -5.75 -15.22
N LEU A 439 9.13 -5.14 -16.18
CA LEU A 439 10.05 -5.85 -17.06
C LEU A 439 11.18 -6.51 -16.28
N GLN A 440 11.76 -5.82 -15.29
CA GLN A 440 12.79 -6.38 -14.41
C GLN A 440 12.30 -7.63 -13.67
N TRP A 441 11.12 -7.58 -13.04
CA TRP A 441 10.58 -8.75 -12.34
C TRP A 441 10.23 -9.90 -13.28
N ARG A 442 9.69 -9.60 -14.47
CA ARG A 442 9.45 -10.62 -15.49
C ARG A 442 10.75 -11.27 -15.97
N ALA A 443 11.80 -10.47 -16.17
CA ALA A 443 13.12 -10.93 -16.57
C ALA A 443 13.71 -11.88 -15.53
N LEU A 444 13.64 -11.53 -14.24
CA LEU A 444 14.12 -12.38 -13.14
C LEU A 444 13.37 -13.72 -13.08
N ALA A 445 12.04 -13.70 -13.18
CA ALA A 445 11.25 -14.93 -13.19
C ALA A 445 11.59 -15.83 -14.40
N ARG A 446 11.76 -15.24 -15.59
CA ARG A 446 12.17 -15.95 -16.81
C ARG A 446 13.59 -16.48 -16.72
N ALA A 447 14.52 -15.70 -16.18
CA ALA A 447 15.90 -16.11 -15.97
C ALA A 447 15.94 -17.38 -15.11
N ARG A 448 15.20 -17.38 -14.00
CA ARG A 448 15.15 -18.52 -13.09
C ARG A 448 14.51 -19.76 -13.73
N LEU A 449 13.41 -19.60 -14.48
CA LEU A 449 12.83 -20.68 -15.28
C LEU A 449 13.85 -21.27 -16.26
N GLY A 450 14.63 -20.41 -16.91
CA GLY A 450 15.62 -20.81 -17.90
C GLY A 450 16.85 -21.52 -17.34
N GLU A 451 17.24 -21.20 -16.11
CA GLU A 451 18.32 -21.87 -15.38
C GLU A 451 17.90 -23.27 -14.89
N ASP A 452 16.68 -23.41 -14.39
CA ASP A 452 16.18 -24.68 -13.86
C ASP A 452 15.80 -25.67 -14.97
N GLU A 453 15.37 -25.17 -16.14
CA GLU A 453 14.96 -26.00 -17.27
C GLU A 453 16.11 -26.35 -18.24
N LYS A 454 16.57 -27.60 -18.23
CA LYS A 454 17.66 -28.08 -19.11
C LYS A 454 17.25 -28.29 -20.58
N SER A 455 15.95 -28.30 -20.88
CA SER A 455 15.44 -28.46 -22.24
C SER A 455 15.69 -27.19 -23.09
N ARG A 456 15.45 -27.26 -24.40
CA ARG A 456 15.52 -26.09 -25.30
C ARG A 456 14.58 -24.95 -24.84
N GLN A 457 13.51 -25.26 -24.13
CA GLN A 457 12.58 -24.28 -23.58
C GLN A 457 13.26 -23.39 -22.53
N GLY A 458 14.21 -23.91 -21.75
CA GLY A 458 14.99 -23.10 -20.81
C GLY A 458 15.84 -22.04 -21.51
N LEU A 459 16.44 -22.38 -22.66
CA LEU A 459 17.15 -21.39 -23.49
C LEU A 459 16.22 -20.30 -24.02
N ILE A 460 14.98 -20.65 -24.39
CA ILE A 460 13.96 -19.67 -24.81
C ILE A 460 13.64 -18.70 -23.66
N TRP A 461 13.46 -19.22 -22.44
CA TRP A 461 13.23 -18.39 -21.26
C TRP A 461 14.39 -17.41 -21.00
N LEU A 462 15.64 -17.87 -21.09
CA LEU A 462 16.81 -16.99 -20.92
C LEU A 462 16.87 -15.89 -22.00
N LYS A 463 16.61 -16.23 -23.27
CA LYS A 463 16.55 -15.24 -24.36
C LYS A 463 15.46 -14.19 -24.14
N GLN A 464 14.30 -14.61 -23.62
CA GLN A 464 13.23 -13.68 -23.26
C GLN A 464 13.58 -12.83 -22.04
N ALA A 465 14.31 -13.38 -21.06
CA ALA A 465 14.83 -12.61 -19.93
C ALA A 465 15.85 -11.56 -20.38
N GLU A 466 16.76 -11.90 -21.31
CA GLU A 466 17.70 -10.96 -21.92
C GLU A 466 16.97 -9.79 -22.58
N LEU A 467 15.94 -10.09 -23.40
CA LEU A 467 15.12 -9.08 -24.05
C LEU A 467 14.45 -8.15 -23.03
N ASP A 468 13.87 -8.72 -21.97
CA ASP A 468 13.21 -7.94 -20.92
C ASP A 468 14.19 -7.02 -20.19
N PHE A 469 15.40 -7.49 -19.86
CA PHE A 469 16.42 -6.65 -19.26
C PHE A 469 16.85 -5.50 -20.17
N ARG A 470 17.05 -5.76 -21.46
CA ARG A 470 17.40 -4.72 -22.43
C ARG A 470 16.29 -3.69 -22.59
N LEU A 471 15.04 -4.15 -22.66
CA LEU A 471 13.87 -3.27 -22.69
C LEU A 471 13.78 -2.45 -21.40
N ALA A 472 13.98 -3.06 -20.24
CA ALA A 472 13.99 -2.35 -18.96
C ALA A 472 15.07 -1.25 -18.95
N ILE A 473 16.30 -1.57 -19.36
CA ILE A 473 17.41 -0.59 -19.46
C ILE A 473 17.01 0.59 -20.36
N SER A 474 16.34 0.35 -21.49
CA SER A 474 15.90 1.42 -22.41
C SER A 474 14.88 2.40 -21.82
N LYS A 475 14.32 2.10 -20.64
CA LYS A 475 13.33 2.91 -19.94
C LYS A 475 13.92 3.84 -18.88
N LEU A 476 15.23 3.76 -18.64
CA LEU A 476 15.90 4.53 -17.59
C LEU A 476 16.79 5.63 -18.18
N ASP A 477 16.98 6.68 -17.39
CA ASP A 477 17.89 7.78 -17.71
C ASP A 477 19.32 7.43 -17.23
N LEU A 478 20.29 7.49 -18.14
CA LEU A 478 21.69 7.10 -17.89
C LEU A 478 22.36 7.91 -16.77
N GLU A 479 21.97 9.17 -16.60
CA GLU A 479 22.57 10.05 -15.59
C GLU A 479 21.83 9.98 -14.26
N LYS A 480 20.50 9.84 -14.29
CA LYS A 480 19.66 9.90 -13.07
C LYS A 480 19.48 8.55 -12.38
N ASP A 481 19.45 7.45 -13.13
CA ASP A 481 19.06 6.13 -12.61
C ASP A 481 20.28 5.16 -12.54
N LYS A 482 21.49 5.68 -12.28
CA LYS A 482 22.76 4.92 -12.28
C LYS A 482 22.73 3.64 -11.43
N SER A 483 22.10 3.68 -10.25
CA SER A 483 21.99 2.51 -9.36
C SER A 483 21.08 1.41 -9.93
N ASP A 484 19.97 1.77 -10.57
CA ASP A 484 19.05 0.79 -11.15
C ASP A 484 19.63 0.20 -12.44
N LEU A 485 20.31 1.04 -13.24
CA LEU A 485 21.08 0.59 -14.38
C LEU A 485 22.20 -0.38 -13.98
N PHE A 486 22.95 -0.10 -12.90
CA PHE A 486 23.96 -1.02 -12.37
C PHE A 486 23.37 -2.43 -12.12
N ARG A 487 22.22 -2.50 -11.44
CA ARG A 487 21.52 -3.77 -11.15
C ARG A 487 21.07 -4.47 -12.42
N LEU A 488 20.48 -3.73 -13.37
CA LEU A 488 19.97 -4.30 -14.61
C LEU A 488 21.11 -4.84 -15.49
N TYR A 489 22.22 -4.12 -15.62
CA TYR A 489 23.39 -4.60 -16.34
C TYR A 489 24.06 -5.80 -15.65
N SER A 490 24.12 -5.81 -14.32
CA SER A 490 24.63 -6.95 -13.55
C SER A 490 23.77 -8.21 -13.74
N ASN A 491 22.44 -8.06 -13.71
CA ASN A 491 21.50 -9.16 -13.96
C ASN A 491 21.52 -9.61 -15.43
N LEU A 492 21.65 -8.68 -16.39
CA LEU A 492 21.82 -9.00 -17.80
C LEU A 492 23.10 -9.81 -18.02
N SER A 493 24.21 -9.41 -17.39
CA SER A 493 25.47 -10.16 -17.39
C SER A 493 25.26 -11.58 -16.88
N HIS A 494 24.52 -11.75 -15.78
CA HIS A 494 24.21 -13.07 -15.23
C HIS A 494 23.42 -13.94 -16.22
N VAL A 495 22.36 -13.41 -16.85
CA VAL A 495 21.57 -14.18 -17.84
C VAL A 495 22.43 -14.61 -19.02
N LEU A 496 23.26 -13.71 -19.55
CA LEU A 496 24.16 -14.01 -20.67
C LEU A 496 25.18 -15.09 -20.30
N TYR A 497 25.73 -15.03 -19.09
CA TYR A 497 26.60 -16.08 -18.55
C TYR A 497 25.87 -17.43 -18.38
N SER A 498 24.65 -17.40 -17.85
CA SER A 498 23.79 -18.60 -17.72
C SER A 498 23.52 -19.23 -19.09
N MET A 499 23.24 -18.43 -20.13
CA MET A 499 23.11 -18.92 -21.51
C MET A 499 24.40 -19.52 -22.06
N ALA A 500 25.56 -18.90 -21.79
CA ALA A 500 26.85 -19.39 -22.27
C ALA A 500 27.24 -20.75 -21.66
N ARG A 501 26.80 -21.02 -20.43
CA ARG A 501 27.12 -22.26 -19.72
C ARG A 501 26.30 -23.47 -20.13
N ARG A 502 25.23 -23.28 -20.90
CA ARG A 502 24.38 -24.38 -21.30
C ARG A 502 25.04 -25.25 -22.35
N LYS A 503 24.78 -26.55 -22.28
CA LYS A 503 25.29 -27.54 -23.25
C LYS A 503 24.79 -27.29 -24.67
N ASP A 504 23.58 -26.74 -24.80
CA ASP A 504 22.91 -26.42 -26.06
C ASP A 504 23.21 -24.98 -26.54
N SER A 505 24.25 -24.32 -25.99
CA SER A 505 24.67 -22.99 -26.42
C SER A 505 25.49 -23.06 -27.71
N GLU A 506 25.04 -22.36 -28.75
CA GLU A 506 25.70 -22.32 -30.07
C GLU A 506 26.83 -21.28 -30.13
N ILE A 507 26.75 -20.23 -29.31
CA ILE A 507 27.67 -19.08 -29.32
C ILE A 507 28.19 -18.72 -27.91
N PRO A 508 28.72 -19.70 -27.13
CA PRO A 508 29.06 -19.49 -25.72
C PRO A 508 30.14 -18.42 -25.53
N VAL A 509 31.11 -18.31 -26.45
CA VAL A 509 32.19 -17.32 -26.36
C VAL A 509 31.68 -15.89 -26.55
N ASP A 510 30.79 -15.66 -27.51
CA ASP A 510 30.23 -14.32 -27.77
C ASP A 510 29.27 -13.89 -26.66
N LEU A 511 28.53 -14.84 -26.08
CA LEU A 511 27.71 -14.61 -24.88
C LEU A 511 28.58 -14.23 -23.68
N LEU A 512 29.72 -14.90 -23.47
CA LEU A 512 30.66 -14.54 -22.40
C LEU A 512 31.28 -13.16 -22.60
N LYS A 513 31.65 -12.79 -23.84
CA LYS A 513 32.13 -11.43 -24.16
C LYS A 513 31.05 -10.40 -23.85
N SER A 514 29.81 -10.66 -24.27
CA SER A 514 28.66 -9.79 -24.02
C SER A 514 28.35 -9.65 -22.53
N ALA A 515 28.47 -10.75 -21.77
CA ALA A 515 28.32 -10.73 -20.32
C ALA A 515 29.40 -9.85 -19.67
N ASN A 516 30.66 -9.99 -20.09
CA ASN A 516 31.76 -9.16 -19.58
C ASN A 516 31.54 -7.67 -19.88
N ILE A 517 31.11 -7.33 -21.09
CA ILE A 517 30.79 -5.94 -21.47
C ILE A 517 29.65 -5.39 -20.59
N ALA A 518 28.61 -6.18 -20.33
CA ALA A 518 27.49 -5.74 -19.49
C ALA A 518 27.93 -5.44 -18.06
N VAL A 519 28.73 -6.30 -17.42
CA VAL A 519 29.22 -6.04 -16.06
C VAL A 519 30.25 -4.90 -16.01
N GLU A 520 31.11 -4.74 -17.03
CA GLU A 520 31.99 -3.57 -17.13
C GLU A 520 31.19 -2.26 -17.26
N THR A 521 30.12 -2.28 -18.06
CA THR A 521 29.19 -1.15 -18.19
C THR A 521 28.55 -0.82 -16.84
N ALA A 522 28.15 -1.86 -16.07
CA ALA A 522 27.64 -1.66 -14.71
C ALA A 522 28.67 -0.91 -13.84
N PHE A 523 29.92 -1.37 -13.79
CA PHE A 523 30.96 -0.71 -12.98
C PHE A 523 31.34 0.70 -13.46
N GLN A 524 31.27 0.99 -14.76
CA GLN A 524 31.46 2.34 -15.28
C GLN A 524 30.42 3.32 -14.71
N LEU A 525 29.15 2.91 -14.63
CA LEU A 525 28.05 3.75 -14.13
C LEU A 525 28.19 4.15 -12.65
N VAL A 526 28.95 3.39 -11.85
CA VAL A 526 29.09 3.61 -10.39
C VAL A 526 30.51 4.01 -9.96
N SER A 527 31.40 4.27 -10.93
CA SER A 527 32.80 4.64 -10.68
C SER A 527 32.99 5.98 -9.95
N ASP A 528 31.96 6.85 -9.94
CA ASP A 528 31.96 8.17 -9.29
C ASP A 528 31.36 8.19 -7.86
N GLY A 529 31.33 7.07 -7.15
CA GLY A 529 30.92 7.02 -5.74
C GLY A 529 29.40 7.02 -5.47
N ALA A 530 28.57 6.74 -6.48
CA ALA A 530 27.12 6.92 -6.42
C ALA A 530 26.27 5.68 -6.04
N SER A 531 26.88 4.54 -5.66
CA SER A 531 26.13 3.34 -5.25
C SER A 531 26.35 3.01 -3.78
N ASN A 532 25.26 3.03 -3.00
CA ASN A 532 25.23 2.79 -1.56
C ASN A 532 25.15 1.30 -1.16
N ASN A 533 25.19 0.35 -2.11
CA ASN A 533 25.07 -1.08 -1.79
C ASN A 533 26.31 -1.87 -2.17
N ASP A 534 27.24 -1.98 -1.23
CA ASP A 534 28.52 -2.66 -1.43
C ASP A 534 28.37 -4.18 -1.62
N ASP A 535 27.26 -4.78 -1.16
CA ASP A 535 26.97 -6.20 -1.40
C ASP A 535 26.64 -6.51 -2.86
N GLU A 536 25.87 -5.64 -3.52
CA GLU A 536 25.55 -5.79 -4.94
C GLU A 536 26.83 -5.66 -5.81
N LYS A 537 27.72 -4.73 -5.45
CA LYS A 537 29.03 -4.59 -6.11
C LYS A 537 29.91 -5.82 -5.93
N LEU A 538 29.94 -6.36 -4.70
CA LEU A 538 30.70 -7.56 -4.37
C LEU A 538 30.25 -8.76 -5.20
N GLU A 539 28.92 -8.96 -5.33
CA GLU A 539 28.34 -10.02 -6.13
C GLU A 539 28.64 -9.85 -7.62
N ALA A 540 28.46 -8.63 -8.15
CA ALA A 540 28.79 -8.33 -9.54
C ALA A 540 30.28 -8.54 -9.86
N ARG A 541 31.20 -8.16 -8.95
CA ARG A 541 32.65 -8.42 -9.11
C ARG A 541 32.98 -9.91 -9.09
N SER A 542 32.44 -10.65 -8.14
CA SER A 542 32.61 -12.11 -8.08
C SER A 542 32.11 -12.78 -9.35
N HIS A 543 30.98 -12.30 -9.88
CA HIS A 543 30.42 -12.76 -11.15
C HIS A 543 31.31 -12.42 -12.35
N GLN A 544 31.88 -11.21 -12.40
CA GLN A 544 32.83 -10.81 -13.44
C GLN A 544 34.06 -11.71 -13.46
N ALA A 545 34.62 -12.04 -12.29
CA ALA A 545 35.77 -12.94 -12.19
C ALA A 545 35.45 -14.33 -12.78
N LEU A 546 34.24 -14.84 -12.55
CA LEU A 546 33.76 -16.10 -13.15
C LEU A 546 33.65 -16.00 -14.68
N ILE A 547 33.09 -14.91 -15.22
CA ILE A 547 32.98 -14.70 -16.68
C ILE A 547 34.37 -14.70 -17.32
N LEU A 548 35.30 -13.93 -16.76
CA LEU A 548 36.67 -13.82 -17.26
C LEU A 548 37.41 -15.16 -17.17
N TRP A 549 37.23 -15.92 -16.09
CA TRP A 549 37.74 -17.28 -16.01
C TRP A 549 37.20 -18.15 -17.15
N ARG A 550 35.89 -18.12 -17.42
CA ARG A 550 35.31 -18.91 -18.51
C ARG A 550 35.76 -18.46 -19.90
N LEU A 551 36.00 -17.16 -20.11
CA LEU A 551 36.61 -16.64 -21.34
C LEU A 551 38.04 -17.18 -21.55
N GLY A 552 38.84 -17.27 -20.48
CA GLY A 552 40.18 -17.86 -20.56
C GLY A 552 40.15 -19.37 -20.80
N SER A 553 39.28 -20.09 -20.09
CA SER A 553 39.23 -21.56 -20.12
C SER A 553 38.62 -22.10 -21.43
N PHE A 554 37.44 -21.59 -21.82
CA PHE A 554 36.69 -22.05 -22.99
C PHE A 554 36.86 -21.15 -24.21
N GLY A 555 36.98 -19.83 -24.01
CA GLY A 555 37.06 -18.85 -25.10
C GLY A 555 38.45 -18.67 -25.70
N GLY A 556 39.50 -19.26 -25.09
CA GLY A 556 40.89 -19.12 -25.55
C GLY A 556 41.49 -17.73 -25.33
N VAL A 557 40.84 -16.88 -24.54
CA VAL A 557 41.25 -15.49 -24.25
C VAL A 557 42.20 -15.51 -23.05
N LEU A 558 43.48 -15.82 -23.28
CA LEU A 558 44.43 -16.10 -22.20
C LEU A 558 44.64 -14.93 -21.22
N ASP A 559 44.56 -13.68 -21.68
CA ASP A 559 44.67 -12.48 -20.84
C ASP A 559 43.50 -12.34 -19.85
N ALA A 560 42.35 -12.99 -20.13
CA ALA A 560 41.20 -12.98 -19.22
C ALA A 560 41.50 -13.69 -17.89
N PHE A 561 42.42 -14.67 -17.88
CA PHE A 561 42.85 -15.31 -16.64
C PHE A 561 43.56 -14.34 -15.69
N GLU A 562 44.37 -13.42 -16.22
CA GLU A 562 45.07 -12.42 -15.40
C GLU A 562 44.10 -11.41 -14.80
N LYS A 563 43.14 -10.95 -15.59
CA LYS A 563 42.06 -10.07 -15.12
C LYS A 563 41.18 -10.75 -14.07
N SER A 564 40.81 -12.02 -14.29
CA SER A 564 40.06 -12.83 -13.32
C SER A 564 40.83 -13.01 -12.01
N GLN A 565 42.14 -13.30 -12.10
CA GLN A 565 43.02 -13.43 -10.94
C GLN A 565 43.08 -12.13 -10.13
N ALA A 566 43.27 -10.98 -10.78
CA ALA A 566 43.33 -9.69 -10.10
C ALA A 566 42.05 -9.41 -9.30
N ILE A 567 40.88 -9.67 -9.89
CA ILE A 567 39.59 -9.49 -9.20
C ILE A 567 39.45 -10.46 -8.02
N TYR A 568 39.84 -11.73 -8.16
CA TYR A 568 39.79 -12.64 -7.03
C TYR A 568 40.73 -12.23 -5.89
N GLU A 569 41.93 -11.74 -6.20
CA GLU A 569 42.88 -11.23 -5.20
C GLU A 569 42.32 -9.99 -4.49
N GLU A 570 41.68 -9.06 -5.22
CA GLU A 570 40.95 -7.92 -4.66
C GLU A 570 39.82 -8.37 -3.71
N LEU A 571 39.01 -9.35 -4.14
CA LEU A 571 37.90 -9.86 -3.33
C LEU A 571 38.37 -10.55 -2.05
N LEU A 572 39.52 -11.24 -2.07
CA LEU A 572 40.05 -11.95 -0.90
C LEU A 572 40.53 -11.01 0.21
N VAL A 573 40.98 -9.79 -0.14
CA VAL A 573 41.46 -8.79 0.82
C VAL A 573 40.38 -7.74 1.17
N SER A 574 39.17 -7.89 0.63
CA SER A 574 38.08 -6.95 0.87
C SER A 574 37.57 -7.05 2.31
N PRO A 575 37.53 -5.95 3.09
CA PRO A 575 36.97 -5.94 4.45
C PRO A 575 35.51 -6.42 4.50
N LEU A 576 34.77 -6.26 3.40
CA LEU A 576 33.37 -6.70 3.27
C LEU A 576 33.20 -8.23 3.37
N MET A 577 34.28 -9.00 3.24
CA MET A 577 34.26 -10.46 3.34
C MET A 577 34.36 -10.99 4.76
N GLU A 578 34.80 -10.19 5.73
CA GLU A 578 35.08 -10.64 7.11
C GLU A 578 33.83 -11.26 7.77
N SER A 579 32.65 -10.70 7.49
CA SER A 579 31.36 -11.16 7.99
C SER A 579 30.67 -12.20 7.09
N LYS A 580 31.26 -12.57 5.93
CA LYS A 580 30.60 -13.38 4.87
C LYS A 580 31.38 -14.66 4.54
N GLN A 581 31.68 -15.44 5.57
CA GLN A 581 32.52 -16.66 5.49
C GLN A 581 32.10 -17.65 4.37
N GLY A 582 30.80 -17.87 4.16
CA GLY A 582 30.32 -18.74 3.08
C GLY A 582 30.60 -18.20 1.66
N LYS A 583 30.50 -16.89 1.45
CA LYS A 583 30.85 -16.25 0.16
C LYS A 583 32.36 -16.30 -0.06
N LEU A 584 33.15 -16.03 0.98
CA LEU A 584 34.60 -16.13 0.94
C LEU A 584 35.06 -17.54 0.56
N ALA A 585 34.44 -18.58 1.12
CA ALA A 585 34.72 -19.96 0.75
C ALA A 585 34.44 -20.25 -0.73
N ASN A 586 33.28 -19.84 -1.25
CA ASN A 586 32.97 -20.00 -2.67
C ASN A 586 33.98 -19.27 -3.58
N ILE A 587 34.43 -18.08 -3.18
CA ILE A 587 35.44 -17.31 -3.91
C ILE A 587 36.80 -18.02 -3.91
N LYS A 588 37.27 -18.50 -2.75
CA LYS A 588 38.51 -19.29 -2.66
C LYS A 588 38.47 -20.55 -3.53
N ILE A 589 37.33 -21.26 -3.55
CA ILE A 589 37.13 -22.44 -4.41
C ILE A 589 37.20 -22.08 -5.89
N ASN A 590 36.41 -21.09 -6.32
CA ASN A 590 36.37 -20.66 -7.71
C ASN A 590 37.75 -20.15 -8.17
N TYR A 591 38.45 -19.43 -7.30
CA TYR A 591 39.79 -18.94 -7.57
C TYR A 591 40.80 -20.07 -7.71
N ALA A 592 40.78 -21.07 -6.82
CA ALA A 592 41.64 -22.24 -6.92
C ALA A 592 41.39 -23.05 -8.21
N LEU A 593 40.13 -23.22 -8.59
CA LEU A 593 39.76 -23.89 -9.85
C LEU A 593 40.18 -23.08 -11.09
N MET A 594 40.06 -21.75 -11.03
CA MET A 594 40.56 -20.86 -12.08
C MET A 594 42.07 -20.98 -12.24
N LEU A 595 42.82 -20.95 -11.14
CA LEU A 595 44.28 -21.12 -11.15
C LEU A 595 44.69 -22.48 -11.73
N LYS A 596 43.94 -23.55 -11.42
CA LYS A 596 44.13 -24.88 -12.00
C LYS A 596 43.94 -24.85 -13.52
N ASP A 597 42.82 -24.29 -14.00
CA ASP A 597 42.53 -24.18 -15.43
C ASP A 597 43.59 -23.34 -16.17
N ARG A 598 44.03 -22.23 -15.56
CA ARG A 598 45.12 -21.39 -16.08
C ARG A 598 46.42 -22.18 -16.21
N ALA A 599 46.78 -22.94 -15.17
CA ALA A 599 48.00 -23.75 -15.13
C ALA A 599 48.07 -24.78 -16.26
N GLN A 600 46.93 -25.34 -16.68
CA GLN A 600 46.86 -26.28 -17.81
C GLN A 600 47.20 -25.63 -19.16
N LYS A 601 47.11 -24.30 -19.27
CA LYS A 601 47.40 -23.53 -20.50
C LYS A 601 48.81 -22.95 -20.53
N LEU A 602 49.59 -23.10 -19.47
CA LEU A 602 50.91 -22.49 -19.31
C LEU A 602 52.05 -23.53 -19.28
N PRO A 603 53.30 -23.13 -19.58
CA PRO A 603 54.47 -23.96 -19.37
C PRO A 603 54.64 -24.40 -17.91
N ALA A 604 55.26 -25.56 -17.68
CA ALA A 604 55.40 -26.17 -16.35
C ALA A 604 56.05 -25.26 -15.29
N THR A 605 56.98 -24.40 -15.70
CA THR A 605 57.65 -23.42 -14.82
C THR A 605 56.69 -22.37 -14.26
N GLN A 606 55.69 -21.97 -15.05
CA GLN A 606 54.67 -20.99 -14.66
C GLN A 606 53.43 -21.66 -14.06
N ALA A 607 53.13 -22.90 -14.44
CA ALA A 607 51.98 -23.65 -13.96
C ALA A 607 52.11 -24.08 -12.48
N ARG A 608 53.32 -24.44 -12.03
CA ARG A 608 53.55 -24.99 -10.68
C ARG A 608 53.20 -24.02 -9.55
N PRO A 609 53.65 -22.74 -9.55
CA PRO A 609 53.27 -21.79 -8.51
C PRO A 609 51.75 -21.58 -8.41
N LEU A 610 51.03 -21.64 -9.54
CA LEU A 610 49.58 -21.50 -9.57
C LEU A 610 48.87 -22.68 -8.89
N LEU A 611 49.33 -23.92 -9.12
CA LEU A 611 48.78 -25.12 -8.48
C LEU A 611 49.10 -25.21 -6.98
N GLU A 612 50.28 -24.74 -6.57
CA GLU A 612 50.66 -24.61 -5.16
C GLU A 612 49.74 -23.59 -4.46
N LYS A 613 49.53 -22.41 -5.07
CA LYS A 613 48.57 -21.41 -4.58
C LYS A 613 47.14 -21.96 -4.50
N ALA A 614 46.68 -22.67 -5.54
CA ALA A 614 45.36 -23.29 -5.57
C ALA A 614 45.18 -24.31 -4.44
N SER A 615 46.19 -25.15 -4.20
CA SER A 615 46.18 -26.14 -3.11
C SER A 615 46.19 -25.49 -1.73
N LYS A 616 46.93 -24.39 -1.55
CA LYS A 616 46.92 -23.61 -0.30
C LYS A 616 45.52 -23.06 0.01
N LEU A 617 44.86 -22.44 -0.97
CA LEU A 617 43.52 -21.86 -0.80
C LEU A 617 42.48 -22.89 -0.34
N ILE A 618 42.50 -24.10 -0.92
CA ILE A 618 41.58 -25.16 -0.50
C ILE A 618 42.02 -25.80 0.82
N GLY A 619 43.32 -25.88 1.10
CA GLY A 619 43.86 -26.33 2.38
C GLY A 619 43.33 -25.50 3.55
N GLU A 620 43.38 -24.17 3.43
CA GLU A 620 42.82 -23.24 4.43
C GLU A 620 41.32 -23.49 4.67
N LEU A 621 40.54 -23.73 3.61
CA LEU A 621 39.11 -24.04 3.75
C LEU A 621 38.86 -25.39 4.41
N LYS A 622 39.72 -26.37 4.15
CA LYS A 622 39.65 -27.70 4.76
C LYS A 622 39.92 -27.63 6.26
N GLU A 623 40.92 -26.87 6.69
CA GLU A 623 41.21 -26.63 8.10
C GLU A 623 39.99 -25.98 8.79
N GLN A 624 39.43 -24.93 8.20
CA GLN A 624 38.23 -24.28 8.73
C GLN A 624 37.01 -25.21 8.81
N ALA A 625 36.79 -26.07 7.81
CA ALA A 625 35.69 -27.05 7.85
C ALA A 625 35.90 -28.14 8.90
N HIS A 626 37.16 -28.52 9.15
CA HIS A 626 37.51 -29.45 10.21
C HIS A 626 37.20 -28.85 11.58
N ASP A 627 37.62 -27.60 11.83
CA ASP A 627 37.38 -26.90 13.10
C ASP A 627 35.87 -26.69 13.37
N ASN A 628 35.07 -26.49 12.33
CA ASN A 628 33.63 -26.34 12.41
C ASN A 628 32.86 -27.69 12.39
N ASN A 629 33.56 -28.82 12.33
CA ASN A 629 32.99 -30.17 12.24
C ASN A 629 32.01 -30.36 11.05
N ASP A 630 32.21 -29.65 9.93
CA ASP A 630 31.38 -29.73 8.73
C ASP A 630 31.87 -30.86 7.80
N LYS A 631 31.34 -32.07 8.06
CA LYS A 631 31.68 -33.28 7.28
C LYS A 631 31.37 -33.16 5.79
N LYS A 632 30.37 -32.38 5.39
CA LYS A 632 30.01 -32.22 3.96
C LYS A 632 31.01 -31.33 3.25
N ALA A 633 31.41 -30.22 3.88
CA ALA A 633 32.43 -29.33 3.34
C ALA A 633 33.79 -30.04 3.21
N LEU A 634 34.17 -30.87 4.19
CA LEU A 634 35.42 -31.65 4.13
C LEU A 634 35.50 -32.55 2.88
N VAL A 635 34.45 -33.33 2.61
CA VAL A 635 34.39 -34.20 1.41
C VAL A 635 34.56 -33.38 0.13
N ARG A 636 33.84 -32.26 0.02
CA ARG A 636 33.91 -31.37 -1.14
C ARG A 636 35.32 -30.81 -1.35
N TYR A 637 36.01 -30.41 -0.28
CA TYR A 637 37.34 -29.83 -0.37
C TYR A 637 38.41 -30.89 -0.69
N ASP A 638 38.24 -32.11 -0.20
CA ASP A 638 39.11 -33.24 -0.54
C ASP A 638 39.00 -33.64 -2.02
N GLU A 639 37.80 -33.63 -2.59
CA GLU A 639 37.60 -33.85 -4.02
C GLU A 639 38.34 -32.79 -4.86
N VAL A 640 38.19 -31.51 -4.51
CA VAL A 640 38.85 -30.40 -5.23
C VAL A 640 40.38 -30.47 -5.07
N LEU A 641 40.89 -30.77 -3.88
CA LEU A 641 42.34 -30.95 -3.66
C LEU A 641 42.88 -32.13 -4.47
N THR A 642 42.13 -33.22 -4.56
CA THR A 642 42.52 -34.40 -5.35
C THR A 642 42.61 -34.07 -6.84
N ASP A 643 41.64 -33.32 -7.36
CA ASP A 643 41.66 -32.82 -8.74
C ASP A 643 42.86 -31.89 -9.01
N ILE A 644 43.14 -30.93 -8.12
CA ILE A 644 44.32 -30.05 -8.24
C ILE A 644 45.63 -30.85 -8.19
N LYS A 645 45.75 -31.82 -7.27
CA LYS A 645 46.92 -32.70 -7.17
C LYS A 645 47.12 -33.54 -8.43
N SER A 646 46.06 -34.10 -9.00
CA SER A 646 46.14 -34.86 -10.24
C SER A 646 46.70 -34.03 -11.41
N SER A 647 46.36 -32.73 -11.46
CA SER A 647 46.90 -31.80 -12.45
C SER A 647 48.40 -31.51 -12.21
N SER A 648 48.82 -31.44 -10.94
CA SER A 648 50.23 -31.30 -10.56
C SER A 648 51.05 -32.54 -10.96
N ASP A 649 50.53 -33.73 -10.68
CA ASP A 649 51.16 -35.01 -11.03
C ASP A 649 51.25 -35.19 -12.55
N ALA A 650 50.24 -34.77 -13.30
CA ALA A 650 50.25 -34.79 -14.76
C ALA A 650 51.35 -33.87 -15.33
N LEU A 651 51.59 -32.70 -14.72
CA LEU A 651 52.68 -31.80 -15.10
C LEU A 651 54.06 -32.40 -14.76
N ALA A 652 54.20 -33.07 -13.61
CA ALA A 652 55.42 -33.78 -13.22
C ALA A 652 55.76 -34.93 -14.20
N LYS A 653 54.74 -35.69 -14.64
CA LYS A 653 54.89 -36.74 -15.66
C LYS A 653 55.31 -36.20 -17.03
N LYS A 654 54.72 -35.08 -17.50
CA LYS A 654 55.14 -34.42 -18.76
C LYS A 654 56.61 -34.03 -18.76
N ARG A 655 57.16 -33.65 -17.60
CA ARG A 655 58.57 -33.31 -17.43
C ARG A 655 59.46 -34.56 -17.47
N PHE A 656 59.01 -35.68 -16.90
CA PHE A 656 59.73 -36.96 -16.93
C PHE A 656 59.93 -37.51 -18.34
N PHE A 657 58.94 -37.35 -19.23
CA PHE A 657 59.06 -37.75 -20.64
C PHE A 657 59.91 -36.79 -21.48
N ASN A 658 59.89 -35.48 -21.19
CA ASN A 658 60.75 -34.49 -21.88
C ASN A 658 62.22 -34.52 -21.44
N PHE A 659 62.54 -35.23 -20.35
CA PHE A 659 63.91 -35.39 -19.84
C PHE A 659 64.53 -36.75 -20.17
N TRP A 660 63.86 -37.59 -20.97
CA TRP A 660 64.35 -38.92 -21.34
C TRP A 660 65.06 -38.89 -22.72
N PRO A 661 66.40 -38.99 -22.79
CA PRO A 661 67.13 -38.91 -24.04
C PRO A 661 67.28 -40.30 -24.66
N PHE A 662 66.18 -40.97 -25.01
CA PHE A 662 66.22 -42.16 -25.88
C PHE A 662 64.96 -42.27 -26.71
N SER A 663 64.96 -41.60 -27.88
CA SER A 663 64.16 -42.05 -29.02
C SER A 663 64.71 -43.43 -29.45
N ARG A 664 63.90 -44.49 -29.36
CA ARG A 664 64.17 -45.68 -30.17
C ARG A 664 63.83 -45.32 -31.62
N LYS A 665 64.81 -45.57 -32.51
CA LYS A 665 64.70 -45.52 -33.97
C LYS A 665 63.54 -46.37 -34.47
#